data_AF-A0A800KBI6-F1
#
_entry.id   AF-A0A800KBI6-F1
#
_cell.length_a   1.000
_cell.length_b   1.000
_cell.length_c   1.000
_cell.angle_alpha   90.00
_cell.angle_beta   90.00
_cell.angle_gamma   90.00
#
_symmetry.space_group_name_H-M   'P 1'
#
loop_
_entity.id
_entity.type
_entity.pdbx_description
1 polymer ?
#
loop_
_entity_poly.entity_id
_entity_poly.type
_entity_poly.pdbx_seq_one_letter_code
_entity_poly.pdbx_strand_id
1 'polypeptide(L)'
;SEVGGSSASTSEIKNYISDAYYNWENPPEIVGLIGDTGGNYSLPNYDHSWGGYGGPTDFDYTQLDGGDLIPEIFIGRISGSSSSDIENIVNKTLQYEKAIYMEDRVFKNAGLAGDPDESGNSTIFTNQYIENIMINYGMNGVQHDYDGSGVETFMEQQFNRGILYYNYRGWYYGAGSWPSNGINNGYDTPFVTTLTCGTGDYNGTSSSEEFVWLGSVSNPKGAVGAVGMATTGTHTAYNNIVGMGVYDGIFSKNLWYAGAATTNGDLAIIATYPNPSSAENAAEAFSKWSNLIGDPALHLWTATPTNFNFSHPTTIPLGTTMQDFTIIDENGTAVKDSRVTLLMGNDIIFTTALTDENGQVTLSWDAVEAGTISLTVMKRNYRPYEGTIEISTAAGAAVAVKPEEMYVNSGEEIDLNINLHNYGRDSANDVKVELSSTSEHITIIDDIINIGNIEPDHDASFSSQVYIHGTAFHMEEMYLKLIITDSDENTWINSVPLNVMGPYLVVSDYHGDIFPGSNTNMILNMVNQGSKKVDDYMLEILPFENIVSIQSSSATINELFVDENIYLDDFELSFSEDIINGTVLPLELILTSSDGYTRNHTVNVTVGEVRETDPLGPDTYGYYIYDSGDTEYDEAPVYDWIEIADGLGDQVSISDAGNGNSSYTASTDDRTLPFPFTFYGEEYNTIQINTNGWISFGNFEMNAFRNYPIPGAGGPSPMVAAFWDDLMTGSSGYVYYYASDEYVVIQWDNMRTCGDLTGGWYASNCSGGPRQTFEMILYPSNEIKIQYQDFNNASDGNYPNGGTPSHGCYSTIGIESHLGEAGLQYTFNNTYPEAAATLQDGSALFITNGTDSEFIPNQEALEGTYTMLSISDKSDIDDDLISLLGQDYDEDFYELDQLLLTAMIKTISTVEIQELIEQTEEY
;
A
#
# COMPACT_ATOMS: atom_id res chain seq x y z
N SER A 1 32.39 -3.53 18.41
CA SER A 1 30.99 -3.12 18.45
C SER A 1 30.90 -1.85 19.26
N GLU A 2 30.05 -0.92 18.85
CA GLU A 2 29.77 0.32 19.58
C GLU A 2 28.83 0.04 20.76
N VAL A 3 27.88 -0.88 20.59
CA VAL A 3 27.03 -1.47 21.63
C VAL A 3 26.86 -2.98 21.35
N GLY A 4 26.75 -3.81 22.40
CA GLY A 4 26.54 -5.26 22.29
C GLY A 4 27.60 -6.14 22.98
N GLY A 5 27.41 -7.47 22.91
CA GLY A 5 28.25 -8.49 23.55
C GLY A 5 27.65 -9.06 24.83
N SER A 6 28.27 -10.11 25.38
CA SER A 6 27.71 -10.93 26.49
C SER A 6 27.52 -10.21 27.84
N SER A 7 27.90 -8.93 27.93
CA SER A 7 27.66 -8.08 29.09
C SER A 7 26.71 -6.91 28.81
N ALA A 8 26.20 -6.77 27.59
CA ALA A 8 25.25 -5.71 27.25
C ALA A 8 23.92 -5.95 27.96
N SER A 9 23.32 -4.87 28.44
CA SER A 9 21.98 -4.86 29.02
C SER A 9 20.93 -4.39 28.01
N THR A 10 19.67 -4.74 28.26
CA THR A 10 18.55 -4.28 27.44
C THR A 10 18.48 -2.74 27.37
N SER A 11 18.72 -2.06 28.50
CA SER A 11 18.76 -0.60 28.55
C SER A 11 19.86 0.02 27.69
N GLU A 12 21.05 -0.59 27.62
CA GLU A 12 22.14 -0.07 26.77
C GLU A 12 21.78 -0.16 25.29
N ILE A 13 21.19 -1.27 24.85
CA ILE A 13 20.75 -1.44 23.46
C ILE A 13 19.60 -0.49 23.15
N LYS A 14 18.56 -0.42 23.99
CA LYS A 14 17.42 0.47 23.78
C LYS A 14 17.81 1.94 23.74
N ASN A 15 18.72 2.39 24.62
CA ASN A 15 19.19 3.77 24.60
C ASN A 15 19.99 4.10 23.33
N TYR A 16 20.75 3.14 22.79
CA TYR A 16 21.48 3.34 21.55
C TYR A 16 20.54 3.48 20.35
N ILE A 17 19.54 2.61 20.27
CA ILE A 17 18.50 2.69 19.23
C ILE A 17 17.74 4.02 19.35
N SER A 18 17.37 4.42 20.57
CA SER A 18 16.70 5.70 20.80
C SER A 18 17.57 6.91 20.42
N ASP A 19 18.86 6.89 20.74
CA ASP A 19 19.79 7.94 20.32
C ASP A 19 19.91 8.00 18.79
N ALA A 20 19.97 6.85 18.12
CA ALA A 20 19.98 6.79 16.67
C ALA A 20 18.70 7.35 16.06
N TYR A 21 17.53 7.00 16.61
CA TYR A 21 16.24 7.50 16.16
C TYR A 21 16.11 9.02 16.28
N TYR A 22 16.55 9.61 17.40
CA TYR A 22 16.38 11.05 17.64
C TYR A 22 17.50 11.94 17.09
N ASN A 23 18.72 11.42 16.95
CA ASN A 23 19.92 12.26 16.76
C ASN A 23 20.76 11.92 15.52
N TRP A 24 20.53 10.81 14.83
CA TRP A 24 21.25 10.55 13.58
C TRP A 24 20.68 11.39 12.44
N GLU A 25 21.54 11.77 11.50
CA GLU A 25 21.12 12.45 10.26
C GLU A 25 20.13 11.60 9.47
N ASN A 26 20.34 10.28 9.46
CA ASN A 26 19.44 9.28 8.90
C ASN A 26 19.02 8.29 10.00
N PRO A 27 17.87 8.51 10.67
CA PRO A 27 17.33 7.59 11.65
C PRO A 27 17.10 6.17 11.07
N PRO A 28 17.28 5.10 11.85
CA PRO A 28 17.08 3.74 11.37
C PRO A 28 15.60 3.38 11.25
N GLU A 29 15.19 2.77 10.13
CA GLU A 29 13.86 2.16 9.97
C GLU A 29 13.82 0.68 10.40
N ILE A 30 14.96 -0.01 10.32
CA ILE A 30 15.09 -1.45 10.57
C ILE A 30 16.28 -1.71 11.49
N VAL A 31 16.09 -2.54 12.52
CA VAL A 31 17.14 -2.98 13.44
C VAL A 31 17.24 -4.52 13.46
N GLY A 32 18.39 -5.04 13.02
CA GLY A 32 18.72 -6.47 13.12
C GLY A 32 19.57 -6.79 14.35
N LEU A 33 19.07 -7.64 15.25
CA LEU A 33 19.83 -8.16 16.39
C LEU A 33 20.58 -9.43 15.98
N ILE A 34 21.91 -9.38 15.97
CA ILE A 34 22.75 -10.53 15.58
C ILE A 34 23.28 -11.24 16.83
N GLY A 35 22.65 -12.35 17.20
CA GLY A 35 23.00 -13.14 18.38
C GLY A 35 21.79 -13.81 19.04
N ASP A 36 22.07 -14.86 19.78
CA ASP A 36 21.11 -15.63 20.60
C ASP A 36 21.11 -15.06 22.05
N THR A 37 20.21 -15.48 22.94
CA THR A 37 20.32 -15.19 24.38
C THR A 37 21.43 -16.01 25.04
N GLY A 38 21.78 -17.16 24.45
CA GLY A 38 22.87 -18.04 24.89
C GLY A 38 24.13 -18.01 24.00
N GLY A 39 25.09 -18.88 24.33
CA GLY A 39 26.24 -19.16 23.46
C GLY A 39 27.34 -18.09 23.43
N ASN A 40 28.14 -18.12 22.36
CA ASN A 40 29.29 -17.20 22.20
C ASN A 40 28.89 -15.82 21.67
N TYR A 41 27.70 -15.71 21.08
CA TYR A 41 27.12 -14.48 20.54
C TYR A 41 25.86 -14.10 21.32
N SER A 42 26.00 -14.04 22.65
CA SER A 42 24.88 -13.75 23.55
C SER A 42 24.50 -12.26 23.53
N LEU A 43 23.21 -11.98 23.39
CA LEU A 43 22.55 -10.67 23.48
C LEU A 43 21.36 -10.74 24.44
N PRO A 44 21.09 -9.68 25.22
CA PRO A 44 19.94 -9.65 26.11
C PRO A 44 18.62 -9.49 25.34
N ASN A 45 17.53 -9.82 26.00
CA ASN A 45 16.15 -9.64 25.56
C ASN A 45 15.31 -9.08 26.71
N TYR A 46 14.17 -8.48 26.39
CA TYR A 46 13.14 -8.19 27.37
C TYR A 46 12.30 -9.44 27.65
N ASP A 47 11.51 -9.42 28.72
CA ASP A 47 10.54 -10.47 29.04
C ASP A 47 9.20 -9.79 29.34
N HIS A 48 8.14 -10.28 28.69
CA HIS A 48 6.79 -9.80 28.92
C HIS A 48 5.96 -10.87 29.61
N SER A 49 5.20 -10.46 30.62
CA SER A 49 4.38 -11.35 31.44
C SER A 49 2.90 -10.97 31.40
N TRP A 50 2.05 -11.94 31.07
CA TRP A 50 0.59 -11.80 31.08
C TRP A 50 -0.04 -13.10 31.58
N GLY A 51 -1.06 -13.00 32.44
CA GLY A 51 -1.81 -14.17 32.89
C GLY A 51 -1.05 -15.20 33.75
N GLY A 52 0.15 -14.87 34.25
CA GLY A 52 1.03 -15.81 34.93
C GLY A 52 1.99 -16.58 34.01
N TYR A 53 1.96 -16.27 32.71
CA TYR A 53 2.93 -16.71 31.72
C TYR A 53 3.90 -15.57 31.43
N GLY A 54 5.16 -15.92 31.13
CA GLY A 54 6.21 -14.98 30.75
C GLY A 54 6.97 -15.53 29.55
N GLY A 55 7.38 -14.65 28.65
CA GLY A 55 8.08 -15.02 27.42
C GLY A 55 9.04 -13.91 26.96
N PRO A 56 10.14 -14.29 26.29
CA PRO A 56 11.11 -13.34 25.78
C PRO A 56 10.51 -12.51 24.65
N THR A 57 10.98 -11.27 24.54
CA THR A 57 10.58 -10.33 23.50
C THR A 57 11.69 -9.35 23.15
N ASP A 58 11.75 -9.00 21.87
CA ASP A 58 12.53 -7.87 21.36
C ASP A 58 11.64 -6.68 20.98
N PHE A 59 10.30 -6.82 21.04
CA PHE A 59 9.34 -5.76 20.72
C PHE A 59 9.57 -4.50 21.54
N ASP A 60 9.92 -4.63 22.83
CA ASP A 60 10.19 -3.46 23.68
C ASP A 60 11.35 -2.57 23.18
N TYR A 61 12.23 -3.04 22.28
CA TYR A 61 13.23 -2.17 21.65
C TYR A 61 12.64 -1.22 20.60
N THR A 62 11.43 -1.48 20.09
CA THR A 62 10.79 -0.69 19.04
C THR A 62 9.91 0.45 19.55
N GLN A 63 9.51 0.39 20.82
CA GLN A 63 8.73 1.44 21.49
C GLN A 63 9.65 2.58 21.95
N LEU A 64 9.80 3.61 21.13
CA LEU A 64 10.73 4.73 21.26
C LEU A 64 10.04 6.08 21.51
N ASP A 65 8.82 6.28 21.02
CA ASP A 65 8.01 7.49 21.20
C ASP A 65 6.52 7.16 21.47
N GLY A 66 5.68 8.17 21.72
CA GLY A 66 4.21 8.05 21.81
C GLY A 66 3.66 7.44 23.11
N GLY A 67 4.37 6.48 23.71
CA GLY A 67 3.92 5.77 24.91
C GLY A 67 2.76 4.81 24.64
N ASP A 68 2.67 4.29 23.42
CA ASP A 68 1.64 3.37 22.94
C ASP A 68 2.28 2.03 22.46
N LEU A 69 1.51 1.21 21.74
CA LEU A 69 1.92 -0.09 21.22
C LEU A 69 2.32 -0.05 19.74
N ILE A 70 2.47 1.13 19.14
CA ILE A 70 2.90 1.28 17.75
C ILE A 70 4.44 1.24 17.72
N PRO A 71 5.06 0.34 16.95
CA PRO A 71 6.52 0.32 16.78
C PRO A 71 7.03 1.50 15.94
N GLU A 72 8.06 2.21 16.40
CA GLU A 72 8.75 3.24 15.57
C GLU A 72 9.72 2.64 14.56
N ILE A 73 10.15 1.39 14.77
CA ILE A 73 11.14 0.68 13.95
C ILE A 73 10.76 -0.79 13.77
N PHE A 74 11.15 -1.38 12.65
CA PHE A 74 11.02 -2.82 12.43
C PHE A 74 12.19 -3.58 13.06
N ILE A 75 11.91 -4.71 13.70
CA ILE A 75 12.93 -5.49 14.41
C ILE A 75 12.87 -6.99 14.06
N GLY A 76 14.02 -7.63 14.16
CA GLY A 76 14.17 -9.08 14.03
C GLY A 76 15.51 -9.54 14.57
N ARG A 77 15.62 -10.85 14.84
CA ARG A 77 16.82 -11.45 15.43
C ARG A 77 17.42 -12.51 14.53
N ILE A 78 18.62 -12.26 14.04
CA ILE A 78 19.48 -13.28 13.43
C ILE A 78 20.08 -14.10 14.60
N SER A 79 19.28 -15.02 15.14
CA SER A 79 19.65 -15.83 16.32
C SER A 79 20.63 -16.91 15.93
N GLY A 80 21.78 -16.97 16.59
CA GLY A 80 22.80 -17.99 16.34
C GLY A 80 23.79 -18.08 17.49
N SER A 81 23.98 -19.29 18.01
CA SER A 81 24.85 -19.56 19.16
C SER A 81 26.34 -19.68 18.80
N SER A 82 26.64 -19.89 17.51
CA SER A 82 27.96 -20.10 16.94
C SER A 82 28.14 -19.42 15.57
N SER A 83 29.40 -19.28 15.13
CA SER A 83 29.70 -18.66 13.83
C SER A 83 29.13 -19.48 12.67
N SER A 84 29.06 -20.81 12.78
CA SER A 84 28.46 -21.66 11.75
C SER A 84 26.96 -21.48 11.62
N ASP A 85 26.26 -21.19 12.71
CA ASP A 85 24.81 -20.94 12.68
C ASP A 85 24.57 -19.62 11.93
N ILE A 86 25.27 -18.56 12.32
CA ILE A 86 25.18 -17.23 11.69
C ILE A 86 25.55 -17.30 10.20
N GLU A 87 26.66 -17.98 9.85
CA GLU A 87 27.07 -18.19 8.45
C GLU A 87 26.00 -18.93 7.63
N ASN A 88 25.34 -19.94 8.21
CA ASN A 88 24.26 -20.66 7.55
C ASN A 88 23.04 -19.76 7.28
N ILE A 89 22.64 -18.95 8.27
CA ILE A 89 21.50 -18.03 8.15
C ILE A 89 21.79 -16.97 7.09
N VAL A 90 22.92 -16.27 7.19
CA VAL A 90 23.33 -15.24 6.23
C VAL A 90 23.44 -15.81 4.81
N ASN A 91 23.99 -17.02 4.67
CA ASN A 91 24.07 -17.68 3.36
C ASN A 91 22.68 -17.92 2.76
N LYS A 92 21.70 -18.37 3.56
CA LYS A 92 20.32 -18.56 3.08
C LYS A 92 19.65 -17.24 2.73
N THR A 93 19.79 -16.20 3.55
CA THR A 93 19.29 -14.85 3.27
C THR A 93 19.80 -14.34 1.92
N LEU A 94 21.12 -14.35 1.71
CA LEU A 94 21.73 -13.90 0.46
C LEU A 94 21.27 -14.69 -0.76
N GLN A 95 21.10 -16.02 -0.64
CA GLN A 95 20.62 -16.83 -1.77
C GLN A 95 19.14 -16.61 -2.06
N TYR A 96 18.32 -16.40 -1.04
CA TYR A 96 16.90 -16.11 -1.19
C TYR A 96 16.66 -14.76 -1.87
N GLU A 97 17.36 -13.70 -1.43
CA GLU A 97 17.21 -12.35 -1.99
C GLU A 97 17.80 -12.21 -3.40
N LYS A 98 18.85 -12.97 -3.73
CA LYS A 98 19.35 -13.06 -5.11
C LYS A 98 18.49 -13.97 -5.98
N ALA A 99 17.76 -14.90 -5.35
CA ALA A 99 16.90 -15.89 -5.98
C ALA A 99 17.60 -16.82 -7.00
N ILE A 100 18.94 -16.83 -7.11
CA ILE A 100 19.70 -17.47 -8.21
C ILE A 100 19.43 -18.97 -8.37
N TYR A 101 19.19 -19.67 -7.26
CA TYR A 101 19.01 -21.13 -7.25
C TYR A 101 17.55 -21.58 -7.22
N MET A 102 16.61 -20.64 -7.09
CA MET A 102 15.18 -20.92 -6.95
C MET A 102 14.50 -20.98 -8.32
N GLU A 103 13.78 -22.07 -8.57
CA GLU A 103 12.97 -22.23 -9.79
C GLU A 103 11.73 -21.33 -9.75
N ASP A 104 11.27 -20.82 -10.89
CA ASP A 104 10.12 -19.91 -10.99
C ASP A 104 8.84 -20.42 -10.31
N ARG A 105 8.65 -21.76 -10.30
CA ARG A 105 7.52 -22.41 -9.63
C ARG A 105 7.51 -22.18 -8.11
N VAL A 106 8.66 -22.00 -7.47
CA VAL A 106 8.77 -21.79 -6.02
C VAL A 106 8.01 -20.53 -5.63
N PHE A 107 8.13 -19.48 -6.46
CA PHE A 107 7.48 -18.18 -6.25
C PHE A 107 5.95 -18.19 -6.32
N LYS A 108 5.37 -19.32 -6.72
CA LYS A 108 3.93 -19.53 -6.80
C LYS A 108 3.43 -20.55 -5.79
N ASN A 109 4.33 -21.18 -5.01
CA ASN A 109 3.97 -22.29 -4.13
C ASN A 109 4.01 -21.87 -2.66
N ALA A 110 3.00 -22.29 -1.92
CA ALA A 110 2.98 -22.25 -0.45
C ALA A 110 2.48 -23.58 0.12
N GLY A 111 2.77 -23.82 1.40
CA GLY A 111 2.23 -24.95 2.16
C GLY A 111 1.52 -24.46 3.42
N LEU A 112 0.23 -24.78 3.55
CA LEU A 112 -0.62 -24.30 4.63
C LEU A 112 -1.13 -25.48 5.46
N ALA A 113 -0.87 -25.50 6.76
CA ALA A 113 -1.29 -26.58 7.65
C ALA A 113 -2.18 -26.02 8.76
N GLY A 114 -3.47 -26.35 8.70
CA GLY A 114 -4.47 -26.03 9.72
C GLY A 114 -4.88 -27.28 10.46
N ASP A 115 -4.26 -27.55 11.61
CA ASP A 115 -4.52 -28.73 12.43
C ASP A 115 -5.63 -28.42 13.47
N PRO A 116 -6.82 -29.06 13.37
CA PRO A 116 -7.94 -28.79 14.27
C PRO A 116 -7.96 -29.64 15.55
N ASP A 117 -7.15 -30.70 15.69
CA ASP A 117 -7.34 -31.77 16.70
C ASP A 117 -7.41 -31.24 18.15
N GLU A 118 -6.54 -30.30 18.50
CA GLU A 118 -6.48 -29.67 19.84
C GLU A 118 -6.79 -28.16 19.81
N SER A 119 -6.77 -27.54 18.63
CA SER A 119 -6.88 -26.09 18.46
C SER A 119 -8.21 -25.64 17.82
N GLY A 120 -9.03 -26.58 17.37
CA GLY A 120 -10.33 -26.34 16.74
C GLY A 120 -10.25 -25.77 15.32
N ASN A 121 -11.39 -25.73 14.62
CA ASN A 121 -11.47 -25.38 13.19
C ASN A 121 -10.96 -23.98 12.84
N SER A 122 -10.81 -23.07 13.81
CA SER A 122 -10.28 -21.73 13.54
C SER A 122 -8.85 -21.72 12.97
N THR A 123 -8.08 -22.80 13.16
CA THR A 123 -6.77 -22.99 12.53
C THR A 123 -6.87 -23.21 11.02
N ILE A 124 -7.94 -23.89 10.57
CA ILE A 124 -8.29 -24.06 9.16
C ILE A 124 -8.70 -22.72 8.57
N PHE A 125 -9.63 -22.00 9.22
CA PHE A 125 -10.13 -20.69 8.73
C PHE A 125 -9.01 -19.66 8.56
N THR A 126 -8.03 -19.67 9.46
CA THR A 126 -6.83 -18.83 9.34
C THR A 126 -6.04 -19.13 8.07
N ASN A 127 -5.84 -20.41 7.75
CA ASN A 127 -5.11 -20.80 6.55
C ASN A 127 -5.94 -20.59 5.28
N GLN A 128 -7.26 -20.74 5.35
CA GLN A 128 -8.13 -20.41 4.22
C GLN A 128 -8.05 -18.93 3.87
N TYR A 129 -8.07 -18.02 4.86
CA TYR A 129 -7.80 -16.59 4.61
C TYR A 129 -6.46 -16.39 3.89
N ILE A 130 -5.39 -16.99 4.41
CA ILE A 130 -4.03 -16.89 3.84
C ILE A 130 -3.97 -17.47 2.42
N GLU A 131 -4.67 -18.57 2.16
CA GLU A 131 -4.77 -19.19 0.84
C GLU A 131 -5.43 -18.25 -0.17
N ASN A 132 -6.55 -17.63 0.22
CA ASN A 132 -7.32 -16.76 -0.65
C ASN A 132 -6.55 -15.49 -1.02
N ILE A 133 -5.95 -14.80 -0.04
CA ILE A 133 -5.13 -13.61 -0.32
C ILE A 133 -3.91 -13.96 -1.18
N MET A 134 -3.26 -15.10 -0.94
CA MET A 134 -2.16 -15.60 -1.80
C MET A 134 -2.62 -15.78 -3.25
N ILE A 135 -3.75 -16.45 -3.47
CA ILE A 135 -4.31 -16.70 -4.80
C ILE A 135 -4.72 -15.40 -5.49
N ASN A 136 -5.35 -14.47 -4.79
CA ASN A 136 -5.76 -13.17 -5.33
C ASN A 136 -4.56 -12.33 -5.79
N TYR A 137 -3.40 -12.48 -5.14
CA TYR A 137 -2.13 -11.88 -5.57
C TYR A 137 -1.31 -12.77 -6.52
N GLY A 138 -1.92 -13.80 -7.12
CA GLY A 138 -1.34 -14.60 -8.22
C GLY A 138 -0.55 -15.85 -7.80
N MET A 139 -0.54 -16.22 -6.53
CA MET A 139 0.12 -17.42 -6.02
C MET A 139 -0.76 -18.67 -6.20
N ASN A 140 -0.75 -19.27 -7.38
CA ASN A 140 -1.69 -20.34 -7.75
C ASN A 140 -1.21 -21.77 -7.41
N GLY A 141 -0.12 -21.93 -6.67
CA GLY A 141 0.50 -23.22 -6.29
C GLY A 141 0.41 -23.54 -4.80
N VAL A 142 -0.51 -22.88 -4.08
CA VAL A 142 -0.82 -23.14 -2.68
C VAL A 142 -1.32 -24.59 -2.53
N GLN A 143 -0.83 -25.28 -1.52
CA GLN A 143 -1.31 -26.59 -1.10
C GLN A 143 -1.63 -26.50 0.39
N HIS A 144 -2.66 -27.22 0.82
CA HIS A 144 -3.09 -27.20 2.20
C HIS A 144 -3.29 -28.60 2.80
N ASP A 145 -3.28 -28.67 4.13
CA ASP A 145 -3.74 -29.78 4.95
C ASP A 145 -4.68 -29.23 6.05
N TYR A 146 -5.97 -29.58 5.95
CA TYR A 146 -7.03 -29.14 6.85
C TYR A 146 -7.68 -30.28 7.64
N ASP A 147 -7.24 -31.53 7.44
CA ASP A 147 -7.77 -32.67 8.19
C ASP A 147 -6.88 -33.05 9.39
N GLY A 148 -5.68 -32.46 9.49
CA GLY A 148 -4.72 -32.68 10.57
C GLY A 148 -4.00 -34.04 10.47
N SER A 149 -4.24 -34.81 9.41
CA SER A 149 -3.73 -36.17 9.25
C SER A 149 -2.48 -36.21 8.38
N GLY A 150 -1.36 -36.58 9.00
CA GLY A 150 -0.10 -36.72 8.27
C GLY A 150 0.59 -35.38 7.98
N VAL A 151 0.31 -34.36 8.78
CA VAL A 151 0.88 -33.00 8.65
C VAL A 151 2.41 -33.01 8.54
N GLU A 152 3.14 -33.88 9.26
CA GLU A 152 4.60 -34.00 9.12
C GLU A 152 5.00 -34.44 7.70
N THR A 153 4.29 -35.44 7.15
CA THR A 153 4.53 -35.90 5.77
C THR A 153 4.16 -34.82 4.76
N PHE A 154 3.06 -34.09 4.99
CA PHE A 154 2.69 -32.94 4.18
C PHE A 154 3.78 -31.86 4.21
N MET A 155 4.23 -31.43 5.40
CA MET A 155 5.31 -30.45 5.58
C MET A 155 6.57 -30.90 4.84
N GLU A 156 7.03 -32.13 5.05
CA GLU A 156 8.20 -32.67 4.35
C GLU A 156 8.04 -32.64 2.83
N GLN A 157 6.86 -33.00 2.32
CA GLN A 157 6.56 -32.94 0.90
C GLN A 157 6.55 -31.50 0.36
N GLN A 158 5.95 -30.55 1.08
CA GLN A 158 5.89 -29.15 0.63
C GLN A 158 7.26 -28.48 0.66
N PHE A 159 8.03 -28.65 1.74
CA PHE A 159 9.41 -28.17 1.79
C PHE A 159 10.24 -28.77 0.64
N ASN A 160 10.20 -30.09 0.46
CA ASN A 160 10.96 -30.75 -0.60
C ASN A 160 10.43 -30.45 -2.02
N ARG A 161 9.17 -30.03 -2.13
CA ARG A 161 8.58 -29.50 -3.37
C ARG A 161 9.13 -28.12 -3.69
N GLY A 162 9.54 -27.32 -2.70
CA GLY A 162 9.98 -25.93 -2.88
C GLY A 162 8.78 -24.98 -2.84
N ILE A 163 8.73 -24.19 -1.78
CA ILE A 163 7.67 -23.24 -1.41
C ILE A 163 8.30 -21.92 -0.95
N LEU A 164 7.60 -20.80 -1.14
CA LEU A 164 7.99 -19.51 -0.57
C LEU A 164 7.52 -19.33 0.87
N TYR A 165 6.35 -19.88 1.19
CA TYR A 165 5.70 -19.66 2.47
C TYR A 165 5.22 -20.98 3.06
N TYR A 166 5.43 -21.12 4.37
CA TYR A 166 4.83 -22.20 5.16
C TYR A 166 4.12 -21.60 6.37
N ASN A 167 2.82 -21.84 6.47
CA ASN A 167 2.04 -21.49 7.66
C ASN A 167 1.59 -22.75 8.39
N TYR A 168 1.81 -22.78 9.70
CA TYR A 168 1.23 -23.78 10.58
C TYR A 168 0.37 -23.10 11.65
N ARG A 169 -0.90 -23.51 11.73
CA ARG A 169 -1.79 -23.24 12.85
C ARG A 169 -2.24 -24.55 13.46
N GLY A 170 -2.06 -24.68 14.76
CA GLY A 170 -2.34 -25.92 15.47
C GLY A 170 -1.76 -25.90 16.87
N TRP A 171 -1.58 -27.08 17.44
CA TRP A 171 -0.97 -27.24 18.76
C TRP A 171 0.56 -27.26 18.64
N TYR A 172 1.28 -26.75 19.64
CA TYR A 172 2.74 -26.63 19.55
C TYR A 172 3.54 -27.94 19.63
N TYR A 173 2.87 -29.05 19.95
CA TYR A 173 3.42 -30.40 19.79
C TYR A 173 2.77 -31.15 18.61
N GLY A 174 1.93 -30.48 17.85
CA GLY A 174 1.34 -31.02 16.64
C GLY A 174 2.41 -31.23 15.56
N ALA A 175 2.23 -32.27 14.76
CA ALA A 175 3.09 -32.53 13.61
C ALA A 175 3.07 -31.30 12.69
N GLY A 176 4.24 -30.82 12.25
CA GLY A 176 4.36 -29.60 11.43
C GLY A 176 4.62 -28.30 12.19
N SER A 177 4.47 -28.28 13.53
CA SER A 177 4.86 -27.14 14.37
C SER A 177 6.37 -27.02 14.59
N TRP A 178 7.14 -28.08 14.27
CA TRP A 178 8.60 -28.18 14.37
C TRP A 178 9.18 -28.76 13.07
N PRO A 179 10.43 -28.43 12.70
CA PRO A 179 11.07 -29.04 11.55
C PRO A 179 11.32 -30.54 11.77
N SER A 180 11.31 -31.31 10.69
CA SER A 180 11.67 -32.74 10.71
C SER A 180 12.98 -33.01 9.96
N ASN A 181 13.56 -34.18 10.21
CA ASN A 181 14.76 -34.63 9.50
C ASN A 181 14.52 -34.96 8.01
N GLY A 182 13.26 -35.08 7.57
CA GLY A 182 12.89 -35.34 6.18
C GLY A 182 12.97 -34.10 5.28
N ILE A 183 13.12 -32.90 5.86
CA ILE A 183 13.32 -31.66 5.11
C ILE A 183 14.68 -31.67 4.40
N ASN A 184 14.65 -31.43 3.10
CA ASN A 184 15.78 -31.46 2.19
C ASN A 184 15.54 -30.54 0.97
N ASN A 185 15.08 -29.32 1.23
CA ASN A 185 14.65 -28.32 0.26
C ASN A 185 15.78 -27.49 -0.38
N GLY A 186 17.05 -27.71 0.00
CA GLY A 186 18.16 -26.95 -0.59
C GLY A 186 18.03 -25.46 -0.30
N TYR A 187 18.14 -24.65 -1.35
CA TYR A 187 17.98 -23.19 -1.29
C TYR A 187 16.53 -22.71 -1.49
N ASP A 188 15.56 -23.62 -1.72
CA ASP A 188 14.13 -23.27 -1.75
C ASP A 188 13.62 -23.08 -0.31
N THR A 189 14.20 -22.13 0.43
CA THR A 189 14.00 -21.93 1.87
C THR A 189 12.85 -20.95 2.13
N PRO A 190 11.67 -21.41 2.59
CA PRO A 190 10.52 -20.53 2.78
C PRO A 190 10.69 -19.58 3.96
N PHE A 191 9.88 -18.52 3.96
CA PHE A 191 9.51 -17.80 5.17
C PHE A 191 8.44 -18.58 5.92
N VAL A 192 8.67 -18.83 7.21
CA VAL A 192 7.87 -19.74 8.03
C VAL A 192 7.08 -18.95 9.08
N THR A 193 5.82 -19.30 9.28
CA THR A 193 5.00 -18.78 10.38
C THR A 193 4.40 -19.95 11.15
N THR A 194 4.87 -20.20 12.37
CA THR A 194 4.39 -21.29 13.23
C THR A 194 3.77 -20.74 14.52
N LEU A 195 2.87 -19.74 14.43
CA LEU A 195 2.40 -18.92 15.55
C LEU A 195 1.58 -19.66 16.63
N THR A 196 2.16 -20.61 17.34
CA THR A 196 1.55 -21.37 18.44
C THR A 196 2.47 -21.37 19.65
N CYS A 197 1.98 -21.87 20.79
CA CYS A 197 2.64 -21.80 22.09
C CYS A 197 4.15 -22.14 22.03
N GLY A 198 5.03 -21.23 22.43
CA GLY A 198 6.47 -21.48 22.64
C GLY A 198 7.31 -21.67 21.37
N THR A 199 6.72 -21.56 20.18
CA THR A 199 7.44 -21.72 18.89
C THR A 199 8.43 -20.60 18.59
N GLY A 200 8.28 -19.45 19.26
CA GLY A 200 9.20 -18.32 19.23
C GLY A 200 9.85 -18.04 20.59
N ASP A 201 9.86 -19.00 21.53
CA ASP A 201 10.53 -18.86 22.82
C ASP A 201 12.05 -19.08 22.68
N TYR A 202 12.74 -18.05 22.16
CA TYR A 202 14.17 -18.08 21.84
C TYR A 202 15.07 -17.93 23.09
N ASN A 203 14.50 -17.82 24.30
CA ASN A 203 15.27 -17.86 25.55
C ASN A 203 15.57 -19.31 25.96
N GLY A 204 16.20 -20.04 25.04
CA GLY A 204 16.31 -21.48 25.01
C GLY A 204 16.65 -21.95 23.60
N THR A 205 15.83 -22.84 23.04
CA THR A 205 15.86 -23.14 21.61
C THR A 205 14.42 -23.34 21.16
N SER A 206 13.98 -22.46 20.27
CA SER A 206 12.61 -22.42 19.76
C SER A 206 12.46 -23.16 18.44
N SER A 207 11.22 -23.47 18.05
CA SER A 207 10.98 -24.04 16.72
C SER A 207 11.41 -23.10 15.61
N SER A 208 11.21 -21.79 15.79
CA SER A 208 11.59 -20.78 14.80
C SER A 208 13.10 -20.81 14.55
N GLU A 209 13.89 -20.92 15.62
CA GLU A 209 15.34 -21.13 15.52
C GLU A 209 15.69 -22.45 14.84
N GLU A 210 15.04 -23.57 15.18
CA GLU A 210 15.35 -24.85 14.54
C GLU A 210 15.06 -24.85 13.04
N PHE A 211 13.97 -24.23 12.58
CA PHE A 211 13.68 -24.07 11.15
C PHE A 211 14.78 -23.25 10.44
N VAL A 212 15.24 -22.18 11.09
CA VAL A 212 16.25 -21.25 10.55
C VAL A 212 17.67 -21.82 10.67
N TRP A 213 17.97 -22.66 11.65
CA TRP A 213 19.29 -23.30 11.82
C TRP A 213 19.48 -24.53 10.95
N LEU A 214 18.40 -25.16 10.48
CA LEU A 214 18.48 -26.41 9.73
C LEU A 214 19.45 -26.31 8.54
N GLY A 215 20.23 -27.37 8.33
CA GLY A 215 21.21 -27.45 7.26
C GLY A 215 22.57 -26.85 7.60
N SER A 216 23.31 -26.47 6.57
CA SER A 216 24.60 -25.78 6.66
C SER A 216 24.88 -25.03 5.37
N VAL A 217 25.91 -24.17 5.35
CA VAL A 217 26.38 -23.48 4.13
C VAL A 217 26.62 -24.45 2.96
N SER A 218 27.10 -25.67 3.23
CA SER A 218 27.37 -26.68 2.21
C SER A 218 26.18 -27.60 1.89
N ASN A 219 25.12 -27.55 2.69
CA ASN A 219 23.90 -28.35 2.53
C ASN A 219 22.71 -27.56 3.10
N PRO A 220 22.29 -26.48 2.42
CA PRO A 220 21.25 -25.56 2.90
C PRO A 220 19.91 -26.27 3.00
N LYS A 221 19.14 -25.95 4.05
CA LYS A 221 17.81 -26.51 4.35
C LYS A 221 16.99 -25.57 5.23
N GLY A 222 15.72 -25.91 5.41
CA GLY A 222 14.84 -25.26 6.37
C GLY A 222 14.33 -23.93 5.84
N ALA A 223 14.27 -22.92 6.71
CA ALA A 223 13.67 -21.62 6.43
C ALA A 223 14.71 -20.51 6.23
N VAL A 224 14.33 -19.44 5.53
CA VAL A 224 15.12 -18.20 5.45
C VAL A 224 14.86 -17.27 6.65
N GLY A 225 13.65 -17.35 7.20
CA GLY A 225 13.22 -16.66 8.42
C GLY A 225 11.98 -17.34 8.97
N ALA A 226 11.71 -17.16 10.25
CA ALA A 226 10.57 -17.77 10.92
C ALA A 226 9.97 -16.83 11.97
N VAL A 227 8.64 -16.76 12.02
CA VAL A 227 7.88 -16.07 13.07
C VAL A 227 7.20 -17.10 13.95
N GLY A 228 7.41 -16.98 15.26
CA GLY A 228 6.80 -17.83 16.27
C GLY A 228 6.31 -17.01 17.46
N MET A 229 5.52 -17.65 18.32
CA MET A 229 5.01 -17.01 19.54
C MET A 229 5.82 -17.43 20.76
N ALA A 230 6.17 -16.45 21.59
CA ALA A 230 6.77 -16.66 22.89
C ALA A 230 5.73 -17.14 23.91
N THR A 231 6.30 -17.81 24.92
CA THR A 231 5.70 -18.55 26.02
C THR A 231 4.69 -19.64 25.64
N THR A 232 4.48 -20.56 26.57
CA THR A 232 3.57 -21.70 26.40
C THR A 232 2.11 -21.34 26.68
N GLY A 233 1.85 -20.11 27.15
CA GLY A 233 0.53 -19.60 27.56
C GLY A 233 -0.26 -18.85 26.49
N THR A 234 0.05 -19.03 25.22
CA THR A 234 -0.66 -18.37 24.11
C THR A 234 -2.03 -19.02 23.84
N HIS A 235 -2.92 -18.32 23.14
CA HIS A 235 -4.28 -18.77 22.83
C HIS A 235 -4.59 -18.62 21.35
N THR A 236 -5.33 -19.58 20.79
CA THR A 236 -5.60 -19.68 19.35
C THR A 236 -6.21 -18.43 18.75
N ALA A 237 -7.16 -17.76 19.45
CA ALA A 237 -7.85 -16.59 18.90
C ALA A 237 -6.89 -15.43 18.56
N TYR A 238 -6.02 -15.08 19.50
CA TYR A 238 -5.02 -14.03 19.34
C TYR A 238 -3.93 -14.43 18.33
N ASN A 239 -3.45 -15.67 18.42
CA ASN A 239 -2.45 -16.19 17.47
C ASN A 239 -2.93 -16.18 16.01
N ASN A 240 -4.23 -16.42 15.78
CA ASN A 240 -4.80 -16.44 14.45
C ASN A 240 -4.73 -15.06 13.79
N ILE A 241 -5.16 -14.01 14.48
CA ILE A 241 -5.16 -12.66 13.90
C ILE A 241 -3.75 -12.13 13.65
N VAL A 242 -2.79 -12.42 14.54
CA VAL A 242 -1.38 -12.07 14.26
C VAL A 242 -0.91 -12.79 13.00
N GLY A 243 -1.25 -14.07 12.83
CA GLY A 243 -0.92 -14.84 11.64
C GLY A 243 -1.53 -14.29 10.36
N MET A 244 -2.82 -13.99 10.37
CA MET A 244 -3.49 -13.38 9.23
C MET A 244 -2.90 -12.01 8.92
N GLY A 245 -2.60 -11.21 9.94
CA GLY A 245 -1.95 -9.90 9.83
C GLY A 245 -0.57 -9.94 9.18
N VAL A 246 0.23 -10.98 9.43
CA VAL A 246 1.52 -11.14 8.73
C VAL A 246 1.33 -11.26 7.22
N TYR A 247 0.36 -12.07 6.77
CA TYR A 247 0.11 -12.26 5.34
C TYR A 247 -0.66 -11.10 4.69
N ASP A 248 -1.58 -10.46 5.43
CA ASP A 248 -2.17 -9.16 5.04
C ASP A 248 -1.07 -8.11 4.78
N GLY A 249 -0.07 -8.04 5.67
CA GLY A 249 1.06 -7.14 5.52
C GLY A 249 1.86 -7.43 4.24
N ILE A 250 2.21 -8.70 4.02
CA ILE A 250 2.98 -9.12 2.84
C ILE A 250 2.24 -8.78 1.55
N PHE A 251 0.95 -9.11 1.46
CA PHE A 251 0.18 -9.02 0.23
C PHE A 251 -0.57 -7.68 0.13
N SER A 252 -1.68 -7.51 0.87
CA SER A 252 -2.58 -6.36 0.79
C SER A 252 -1.92 -5.01 1.11
N LYS A 253 -1.03 -4.95 2.10
CA LYS A 253 -0.36 -3.69 2.49
C LYS A 253 0.98 -3.45 1.79
N ASN A 254 1.37 -4.33 0.87
CA ASN A 254 2.63 -4.25 0.13
C ASN A 254 3.90 -4.12 1.03
N LEU A 255 3.88 -4.70 2.24
CA LEU A 255 5.00 -4.70 3.18
C LEU A 255 5.93 -5.89 2.93
N TRP A 256 6.91 -5.69 2.06
CA TRP A 256 7.87 -6.71 1.63
C TRP A 256 9.07 -6.98 2.55
N TYR A 257 9.29 -6.23 3.62
CA TYR A 257 10.33 -6.60 4.60
C TYR A 257 9.76 -7.59 5.63
N ALA A 258 10.51 -8.64 5.98
CA ALA A 258 10.07 -9.61 6.98
C ALA A 258 9.74 -8.97 8.35
N GLY A 259 10.52 -7.95 8.75
CA GLY A 259 10.23 -7.16 9.95
C GLY A 259 8.91 -6.40 9.84
N ALA A 260 8.68 -5.70 8.73
CA ALA A 260 7.45 -4.95 8.48
C ALA A 260 6.21 -5.86 8.42
N ALA A 261 6.30 -7.01 7.74
CA ALA A 261 5.25 -8.01 7.72
C ALA A 261 4.92 -8.56 9.12
N THR A 262 5.96 -8.84 9.93
CA THR A 262 5.76 -9.31 11.31
C THR A 262 5.06 -8.24 12.16
N THR A 263 5.52 -6.99 12.07
CA THR A 263 4.90 -5.84 12.74
C THR A 263 3.45 -5.59 12.30
N ASN A 264 3.08 -5.85 11.05
CA ASN A 264 1.67 -5.77 10.64
C ASN A 264 0.79 -6.80 11.36
N GLY A 265 1.34 -7.97 11.71
CA GLY A 265 0.68 -8.92 12.61
C GLY A 265 0.38 -8.34 13.99
N ASP A 266 1.32 -7.55 14.53
CA ASP A 266 1.17 -6.86 15.81
C ASP A 266 0.11 -5.75 15.74
N LEU A 267 0.09 -5.00 14.63
CA LEU A 267 -0.92 -3.96 14.38
C LEU A 267 -2.32 -4.57 14.19
N ALA A 268 -2.43 -5.72 13.49
CA ALA A 268 -3.69 -6.40 13.26
C ALA A 268 -4.36 -6.85 14.56
N ILE A 269 -3.58 -7.36 15.52
CA ILE A 269 -4.14 -7.74 16.82
C ILE A 269 -4.53 -6.52 17.66
N ILE A 270 -3.79 -5.41 17.59
CA ILE A 270 -4.15 -4.15 18.26
C ILE A 270 -5.46 -3.60 17.69
N ALA A 271 -5.62 -3.60 16.36
CA ALA A 271 -6.83 -3.15 15.67
C ALA A 271 -8.06 -4.04 15.97
N THR A 272 -7.84 -5.34 16.13
CA THR A 272 -8.92 -6.29 16.47
C THR A 272 -9.36 -6.19 17.92
N TYR A 273 -8.47 -5.77 18.82
CA TYR A 273 -8.67 -5.77 20.27
C TYR A 273 -8.37 -4.40 20.90
N PRO A 274 -9.05 -3.32 20.49
CA PRO A 274 -8.75 -1.96 20.96
C PRO A 274 -9.07 -1.72 22.45
N ASN A 275 -8.40 -0.71 23.03
CA ASN A 275 -8.68 -0.18 24.37
C ASN A 275 -9.98 0.66 24.36
N PRO A 276 -10.84 0.61 25.40
CA PRO A 276 -10.76 -0.21 26.61
C PRO A 276 -11.54 -1.53 26.55
N SER A 277 -12.22 -1.80 25.44
CA SER A 277 -13.42 -2.67 25.43
C SER A 277 -13.16 -4.12 25.01
N SER A 278 -11.97 -4.48 24.52
CA SER A 278 -11.80 -5.72 23.75
C SER A 278 -10.44 -6.39 23.92
N ALA A 279 -10.00 -6.70 25.15
CA ALA A 279 -8.77 -7.48 25.38
C ALA A 279 -7.41 -6.78 25.14
N GLU A 280 -7.31 -5.47 25.33
CA GLU A 280 -6.05 -4.70 25.18
C GLU A 280 -4.81 -5.36 25.82
N ASN A 281 -4.90 -5.83 27.07
CA ASN A 281 -3.76 -6.48 27.73
C ASN A 281 -3.31 -7.77 27.01
N ALA A 282 -4.24 -8.47 26.35
CA ALA A 282 -3.91 -9.60 25.51
C ALA A 282 -3.31 -9.13 24.18
N ALA A 283 -3.81 -8.05 23.58
CA ALA A 283 -3.19 -7.46 22.40
C ALA A 283 -1.73 -7.07 22.68
N GLU A 284 -1.44 -6.35 23.77
CA GLU A 284 -0.07 -6.04 24.20
C GLU A 284 0.77 -7.31 24.35
N ALA A 285 0.25 -8.31 25.07
CA ALA A 285 1.02 -9.52 25.35
C ALA A 285 1.38 -10.29 24.08
N PHE A 286 0.45 -10.41 23.14
CA PHE A 286 0.63 -11.19 21.93
C PHE A 286 1.44 -10.45 20.87
N SER A 287 1.35 -9.12 20.77
CA SER A 287 2.28 -8.28 19.99
C SER A 287 3.70 -8.37 20.54
N LYS A 288 3.87 -8.48 21.86
CA LYS A 288 5.20 -8.68 22.47
C LYS A 288 5.70 -10.12 22.32
N TRP A 289 4.83 -11.10 22.18
CA TRP A 289 5.25 -12.50 22.09
C TRP A 289 5.50 -12.97 20.65
N SER A 290 5.05 -12.27 19.61
CA SER A 290 5.44 -12.52 18.22
C SER A 290 6.90 -12.14 18.00
N ASN A 291 7.74 -13.12 17.66
CA ASN A 291 9.17 -12.90 17.44
C ASN A 291 9.59 -13.37 16.05
N LEU A 292 10.24 -12.48 15.30
CA LEU A 292 10.92 -12.78 14.04
C LEU A 292 12.35 -13.29 14.31
N ILE A 293 12.58 -14.57 14.01
CA ILE A 293 13.91 -15.17 13.93
C ILE A 293 14.35 -15.17 12.46
N GLY A 294 15.34 -14.35 12.14
CA GLY A 294 15.81 -14.10 10.79
C GLY A 294 16.25 -12.65 10.61
N ASP A 295 16.57 -12.30 9.37
CA ASP A 295 16.89 -10.92 9.00
C ASP A 295 15.61 -10.09 8.86
N PRO A 296 15.40 -9.02 9.66
CA PRO A 296 14.23 -8.15 9.50
C PRO A 296 14.21 -7.37 8.19
N ALA A 297 15.36 -7.17 7.54
CA ALA A 297 15.47 -6.52 6.24
C ALA A 297 15.31 -7.49 5.05
N LEU A 298 15.00 -8.77 5.32
CA LEU A 298 14.76 -9.77 4.28
C LEU A 298 13.62 -9.33 3.35
N HIS A 299 13.90 -9.22 2.05
CA HIS A 299 12.91 -8.91 1.03
C HIS A 299 12.08 -10.15 0.66
N LEU A 300 10.81 -10.15 1.03
CA LEU A 300 9.85 -11.21 0.77
C LEU A 300 9.29 -11.13 -0.66
N TRP A 301 9.26 -12.27 -1.34
CA TRP A 301 8.75 -12.40 -2.71
C TRP A 301 7.25 -12.67 -2.74
N THR A 302 6.54 -12.07 -3.68
CA THR A 302 5.09 -12.32 -3.87
C THR A 302 4.71 -12.70 -5.29
N ALA A 303 5.64 -12.56 -6.23
CA ALA A 303 5.48 -12.99 -7.61
C ALA A 303 6.77 -13.65 -8.12
N THR A 304 6.67 -14.36 -9.24
CA THR A 304 7.85 -14.81 -9.98
C THR A 304 8.66 -13.58 -10.37
N PRO A 305 9.95 -13.52 -10.00
CA PRO A 305 10.72 -12.30 -10.16
C PRO A 305 11.10 -12.08 -11.63
N THR A 306 10.99 -10.83 -12.07
CA THR A 306 11.42 -10.37 -13.40
C THR A 306 12.91 -9.99 -13.35
N ASN A 307 13.62 -10.08 -14.49
CA ASN A 307 15.00 -9.61 -14.58
C ASN A 307 15.09 -8.15 -15.06
N PHE A 308 16.05 -7.41 -14.53
CA PHE A 308 16.53 -6.18 -15.17
C PHE A 308 17.33 -6.52 -16.43
N ASN A 309 17.19 -5.71 -17.48
CA ASN A 309 17.91 -5.90 -18.76
C ASN A 309 18.30 -4.55 -19.37
N PHE A 310 19.07 -3.76 -18.63
CA PHE A 310 19.61 -2.49 -19.09
C PHE A 310 21.12 -2.58 -19.35
N SER A 311 21.65 -1.58 -20.05
CA SER A 311 23.09 -1.43 -20.27
C SER A 311 23.65 -0.25 -19.50
N HIS A 312 24.86 -0.39 -18.97
CA HIS A 312 25.62 0.71 -18.37
C HIS A 312 27.08 0.66 -18.88
N PRO A 313 27.83 1.77 -18.81
CA PRO A 313 29.25 1.74 -19.13
C PRO A 313 30.01 0.79 -18.20
N THR A 314 30.92 -0.02 -18.74
CA THR A 314 31.80 -0.89 -17.93
C THR A 314 33.02 -0.12 -17.40
N THR A 315 33.33 1.01 -18.02
CA THR A 315 34.47 1.85 -17.69
C THR A 315 34.10 3.31 -17.90
N ILE A 316 34.46 4.16 -16.95
CA ILE A 316 34.38 5.60 -17.04
C ILE A 316 35.77 6.20 -16.77
N PRO A 317 36.14 7.33 -17.37
CA PRO A 317 37.43 7.95 -17.10
C PRO A 317 37.45 8.59 -15.71
N LEU A 318 38.60 8.52 -15.03
CA LEU A 318 38.87 9.32 -13.84
C LEU A 318 38.58 10.80 -14.17
N GLY A 319 37.82 11.46 -13.30
CA GLY A 319 37.29 12.81 -13.53
C GLY A 319 35.78 12.85 -13.78
N THR A 320 35.14 11.70 -13.99
CA THR A 320 33.67 11.57 -14.04
C THR A 320 33.11 11.49 -12.62
N THR A 321 32.08 12.29 -12.32
CA THR A 321 31.44 12.40 -10.99
C THR A 321 29.90 12.29 -11.04
N MET A 322 29.36 12.01 -12.22
CA MET A 322 27.92 11.84 -12.45
C MET A 322 27.69 10.72 -13.47
N GLN A 323 26.65 9.92 -13.25
CA GLN A 323 26.22 8.88 -14.16
C GLN A 323 24.70 8.78 -14.22
N ASP A 324 24.18 8.79 -15.45
CA ASP A 324 22.77 8.54 -15.74
C ASP A 324 22.55 7.05 -16.02
N PHE A 325 21.42 6.52 -15.56
CA PHE A 325 20.95 5.18 -15.84
C PHE A 325 19.52 5.21 -16.36
N THR A 326 19.23 4.31 -17.29
CA THR A 326 17.85 4.01 -17.73
C THR A 326 17.61 2.54 -17.44
N ILE A 327 16.78 2.26 -16.43
CA ILE A 327 16.49 0.93 -15.95
C ILE A 327 15.26 0.40 -16.69
N ILE A 328 15.48 -0.68 -17.42
CA ILE A 328 14.43 -1.43 -18.12
C ILE A 328 14.44 -2.89 -17.69
N ASP A 329 13.29 -3.54 -17.78
CA ASP A 329 13.13 -4.97 -17.54
C ASP A 329 13.50 -5.81 -18.79
N GLU A 330 13.48 -7.13 -18.63
CA GLU A 330 13.72 -8.09 -19.72
C GLU A 330 12.69 -8.03 -20.86
N ASN A 331 11.55 -7.36 -20.66
CA ASN A 331 10.52 -7.12 -21.67
C ASN A 331 10.72 -5.78 -22.41
N GLY A 332 11.68 -4.95 -21.98
CA GLY A 332 11.94 -3.63 -22.55
C GLY A 332 11.08 -2.50 -21.95
N THR A 333 10.41 -2.76 -20.83
CA THR A 333 9.57 -1.77 -20.13
C THR A 333 10.42 -0.97 -19.15
N ALA A 334 10.21 0.34 -19.10
CA ALA A 334 10.80 1.21 -18.07
C ALA A 334 10.35 0.78 -16.67
N VAL A 335 11.29 0.72 -15.73
CA VAL A 335 10.99 0.26 -14.36
C VAL A 335 11.06 1.44 -13.38
N LYS A 336 9.90 2.02 -13.06
CA LYS A 336 9.72 3.04 -12.02
C LYS A 336 10.08 2.54 -10.62
N ASP A 337 10.49 3.41 -9.71
CA ASP A 337 10.77 3.15 -8.29
C ASP A 337 11.78 1.99 -8.06
N SER A 338 12.76 1.86 -8.95
CA SER A 338 13.90 0.96 -8.76
C SER A 338 14.96 1.69 -7.96
N ARG A 339 15.43 1.09 -6.85
CA ARG A 339 16.56 1.62 -6.07
C ARG A 339 17.86 1.30 -6.78
N VAL A 340 18.56 2.32 -7.26
CA VAL A 340 19.87 2.22 -7.91
C VAL A 340 20.92 2.76 -6.96
N THR A 341 21.94 1.96 -6.68
CA THR A 341 23.00 2.28 -5.72
C THR A 341 24.38 2.10 -6.34
N LEU A 342 25.25 3.08 -6.15
CA LEU A 342 26.68 3.00 -6.45
C LEU A 342 27.49 2.95 -5.15
N LEU A 343 28.40 1.99 -5.04
CA LEU A 343 29.25 1.80 -3.86
C LEU A 343 30.72 1.58 -4.26
N MET A 344 31.65 2.37 -3.71
CA MET A 344 33.09 2.19 -3.86
C MET A 344 33.81 2.25 -2.51
N GLY A 345 34.68 1.27 -2.25
CA GLY A 345 35.49 1.23 -1.03
C GLY A 345 34.65 1.14 0.24
N ASN A 346 35.04 1.90 1.27
CA ASN A 346 34.28 2.08 2.51
C ASN A 346 33.58 3.45 2.44
N ASP A 347 32.56 3.54 1.59
CA ASP A 347 31.77 4.74 1.30
C ASP A 347 32.59 5.91 0.73
N ILE A 348 33.61 5.61 -0.07
CA ILE A 348 34.30 6.63 -0.89
C ILE A 348 33.31 7.21 -1.90
N ILE A 349 32.49 6.32 -2.49
CA ILE A 349 31.27 6.66 -3.21
C ILE A 349 30.18 5.81 -2.56
N PHE A 350 29.13 6.44 -2.05
CA PHE A 350 27.90 5.78 -1.65
C PHE A 350 26.73 6.70 -1.98
N THR A 351 26.05 6.43 -3.08
CA THR A 351 24.90 7.23 -3.53
C THR A 351 23.78 6.30 -3.99
N THR A 352 22.54 6.70 -3.71
CA THR A 352 21.35 5.92 -4.01
C THR A 352 20.20 6.83 -4.40
N ALA A 353 19.40 6.42 -5.37
CA ALA A 353 18.19 7.13 -5.78
C ALA A 353 17.17 6.15 -6.39
N LEU A 354 15.93 6.60 -6.51
CA LEU A 354 14.83 5.87 -7.14
C LEU A 354 14.68 6.33 -8.59
N THR A 355 14.32 5.41 -9.48
CA THR A 355 13.97 5.74 -10.86
C THR A 355 12.60 6.39 -10.98
N ASP A 356 12.46 7.33 -11.91
CA ASP A 356 11.20 7.96 -12.28
C ASP A 356 10.28 7.06 -13.12
N GLU A 357 9.17 7.59 -13.61
CA GLU A 357 8.19 6.84 -14.43
C GLU A 357 8.77 6.28 -15.74
N ASN A 358 9.84 6.89 -16.23
CA ASN A 358 10.56 6.49 -17.43
C ASN A 358 11.75 5.56 -17.12
N GLY A 359 11.90 5.11 -15.86
CA GLY A 359 13.00 4.27 -15.42
C GLY A 359 14.34 5.02 -15.36
N GLN A 360 14.34 6.36 -15.39
CA GLN A 360 15.54 7.17 -15.41
C GLN A 360 15.98 7.55 -14.00
N VAL A 361 17.30 7.58 -13.78
CA VAL A 361 17.89 8.06 -12.54
C VAL A 361 19.29 8.61 -12.80
N THR A 362 19.61 9.71 -12.13
CA THR A 362 20.94 10.32 -12.15
C THR A 362 21.57 10.17 -10.77
N LEU A 363 22.81 9.69 -10.73
CA LEU A 363 23.60 9.56 -9.51
C LEU A 363 24.88 10.38 -9.63
N SER A 364 25.17 11.18 -8.60
CA SER A 364 26.39 11.98 -8.51
C SER A 364 27.14 11.76 -7.20
N TRP A 365 28.45 12.05 -7.20
CA TRP A 365 29.34 11.89 -6.06
C TRP A 365 30.53 12.86 -6.14
N ASP A 366 31.16 13.19 -5.00
CA ASP A 366 32.25 14.18 -4.97
C ASP A 366 33.65 13.57 -5.16
N ALA A 367 33.82 12.27 -4.88
CA ALA A 367 35.12 11.62 -4.88
C ALA A 367 35.68 11.45 -6.31
N VAL A 368 36.91 11.96 -6.53
CA VAL A 368 37.66 11.75 -7.77
C VAL A 368 38.78 10.73 -7.52
N GLU A 369 38.40 9.45 -7.48
CA GLU A 369 39.31 8.35 -7.18
C GLU A 369 39.18 7.22 -8.21
N ALA A 370 40.31 6.65 -8.61
CA ALA A 370 40.33 5.50 -9.51
C ALA A 370 40.07 4.20 -8.74
N GLY A 371 39.28 3.31 -9.31
CA GLY A 371 38.92 2.05 -8.68
C GLY A 371 37.72 1.39 -9.33
N THR A 372 37.09 0.47 -8.61
CA THR A 372 35.90 -0.23 -9.09
C THR A 372 34.71 0.18 -8.24
N ILE A 373 33.67 0.69 -8.89
CA ILE A 373 32.36 0.95 -8.30
C ILE A 373 31.49 -0.29 -8.50
N SER A 374 30.81 -0.72 -7.45
CA SER A 374 29.72 -1.69 -7.52
C SER A 374 28.41 -0.96 -7.82
N LEU A 375 27.65 -1.47 -8.79
CA LEU A 375 26.32 -1.00 -9.14
C LEU A 375 25.29 -2.05 -8.72
N THR A 376 24.32 -1.66 -7.91
CA THR A 376 23.20 -2.52 -7.52
C THR A 376 21.88 -1.87 -7.93
N VAL A 377 20.99 -2.63 -8.56
CA VAL A 377 19.61 -2.21 -8.85
C VAL A 377 18.65 -3.20 -8.23
N MET A 378 17.65 -2.70 -7.49
CA MET A 378 16.67 -3.54 -6.81
C MET A 378 15.27 -2.95 -6.79
N LYS A 379 14.28 -3.85 -6.87
CA LYS A 379 12.84 -3.55 -6.77
C LYS A 379 12.09 -4.82 -6.35
N ARG A 380 10.90 -4.66 -5.75
CA ARG A 380 10.06 -5.80 -5.32
C ARG A 380 9.70 -6.67 -6.50
N ASN A 381 9.87 -7.99 -6.35
CA ASN A 381 9.65 -8.97 -7.42
C ASN A 381 10.55 -8.75 -8.66
N TYR A 382 11.73 -8.14 -8.49
CA TYR A 382 12.82 -8.15 -9.46
C TYR A 382 14.05 -8.81 -8.87
N ARG A 383 14.71 -9.68 -9.64
CA ARG A 383 16.01 -10.23 -9.23
C ARG A 383 17.01 -9.07 -9.17
N PRO A 384 17.73 -8.87 -8.06
CA PRO A 384 18.66 -7.74 -7.95
C PRO A 384 19.73 -7.84 -9.03
N TYR A 385 19.98 -6.73 -9.70
CA TYR A 385 21.09 -6.61 -10.64
C TYR A 385 22.34 -6.21 -9.89
N GLU A 386 23.46 -6.90 -10.15
CA GLU A 386 24.78 -6.57 -9.65
C GLU A 386 25.73 -6.38 -10.84
N GLY A 387 26.31 -5.18 -10.95
CA GLY A 387 27.26 -4.81 -11.98
C GLY A 387 28.47 -4.07 -11.40
N THR A 388 29.45 -3.77 -12.25
CA THR A 388 30.62 -2.98 -11.85
C THR A 388 31.01 -1.99 -12.92
N ILE A 389 31.51 -0.83 -12.49
CA ILE A 389 32.06 0.21 -13.37
C ILE A 389 33.49 0.49 -12.92
N GLU A 390 34.47 0.40 -13.82
CA GLU A 390 35.85 0.77 -13.54
C GLU A 390 36.06 2.28 -13.78
N ILE A 391 36.52 3.02 -12.78
CA ILE A 391 37.07 4.36 -12.95
C ILE A 391 38.53 4.23 -13.38
N SER A 392 38.80 4.48 -14.66
CA SER A 392 40.11 4.22 -15.27
C SER A 392 41.00 5.44 -15.36
N THR A 393 42.31 5.24 -15.15
CA THR A 393 43.35 6.26 -15.35
C THR A 393 44.02 6.18 -16.74
N ALA A 394 43.47 5.39 -17.66
CA ALA A 394 44.09 5.08 -18.95
C ALA A 394 44.23 6.29 -19.87
N ALA A 395 43.29 7.25 -19.79
CA ALA A 395 43.30 8.48 -20.58
C ALA A 395 44.49 9.42 -20.24
N GLY A 396 45.11 9.26 -19.07
CA GLY A 396 46.21 10.12 -18.63
C GLY A 396 45.72 11.43 -18.03
N ALA A 397 44.95 12.22 -18.79
CA ALA A 397 44.23 13.40 -18.30
C ALA A 397 42.97 12.98 -17.51
N ALA A 398 42.60 13.76 -16.50
CA ALA A 398 41.40 13.52 -15.69
C ALA A 398 40.88 14.83 -15.11
N VAL A 399 39.96 15.49 -15.81
CA VAL A 399 39.39 16.77 -15.39
C VAL A 399 38.05 16.55 -14.70
N ALA A 400 37.90 17.09 -13.49
CA ALA A 400 36.64 17.09 -12.75
C ALA A 400 36.32 18.47 -12.21
N VAL A 401 35.04 18.69 -11.91
CA VAL A 401 34.59 19.83 -11.10
C VAL A 401 35.18 19.67 -9.70
N LYS A 402 35.77 20.74 -9.20
CA LYS A 402 36.20 20.83 -7.82
C LYS A 402 34.97 21.19 -6.98
N PRO A 403 34.50 20.30 -6.09
CA PRO A 403 33.26 20.54 -5.36
C PRO A 403 33.41 21.78 -4.48
N GLU A 404 32.54 22.75 -4.71
CA GLU A 404 32.40 23.96 -3.92
C GLU A 404 30.90 24.23 -3.74
N GLU A 405 30.48 24.52 -2.52
CA GLU A 405 29.08 24.91 -2.28
C GLU A 405 28.80 26.25 -2.94
N MET A 406 27.92 26.23 -3.93
CA MET A 406 27.43 27.44 -4.59
C MET A 406 26.02 27.74 -4.11
N TYR A 407 25.80 28.96 -3.66
CA TYR A 407 24.48 29.45 -3.27
C TYR A 407 24.03 30.49 -4.28
N VAL A 408 22.86 30.28 -4.88
CA VAL A 408 22.28 31.18 -5.88
C VAL A 408 20.87 31.56 -5.48
N ASN A 409 20.45 32.77 -5.82
CA ASN A 409 19.10 33.20 -5.51
C ASN A 409 18.14 32.89 -6.66
N SER A 410 16.92 32.48 -6.34
CA SER A 410 15.86 32.44 -7.33
C SER A 410 15.54 33.84 -7.88
N GLY A 411 15.13 33.90 -9.15
CA GLY A 411 14.76 35.12 -9.88
C GLY A 411 15.94 35.99 -10.32
N GLU A 412 17.17 35.48 -10.28
CA GLU A 412 18.37 36.24 -10.64
C GLU A 412 19.14 35.61 -11.81
N GLU A 413 19.74 36.50 -12.61
CA GLU A 413 20.75 36.13 -13.60
C GLU A 413 22.12 36.20 -12.92
N ILE A 414 22.91 35.13 -13.01
CA ILE A 414 24.20 35.02 -12.34
C ILE A 414 25.24 34.32 -13.22
N ASP A 415 26.49 34.76 -13.06
CA ASP A 415 27.67 34.08 -13.59
C ASP A 415 28.11 32.98 -12.60
N LEU A 416 27.78 31.72 -12.90
CA LEU A 416 28.24 30.56 -12.13
C LEU A 416 29.74 30.36 -12.33
N ASN A 417 30.53 30.59 -11.29
CA ASN A 417 31.97 30.39 -11.32
C ASN A 417 32.30 28.95 -10.94
N ILE A 418 32.63 28.12 -11.92
CA ILE A 418 32.91 26.71 -11.74
C ILE A 418 34.42 26.49 -11.83
N ASN A 419 34.97 25.82 -10.81
CA ASN A 419 36.38 25.45 -10.74
C ASN A 419 36.56 24.01 -11.20
N LEU A 420 37.51 23.80 -12.10
CA LEU A 420 37.96 22.49 -12.58
C LEU A 420 39.35 22.21 -12.05
N HIS A 421 39.65 20.93 -11.81
CA HIS A 421 40.99 20.47 -11.49
C HIS A 421 41.36 19.27 -12.37
N ASN A 422 42.61 19.23 -12.84
CA ASN A 422 43.14 18.06 -13.55
C ASN A 422 43.85 17.12 -12.56
N TYR A 423 43.13 16.08 -12.12
CA TYR A 423 43.59 14.97 -11.29
C TYR A 423 44.48 13.97 -12.07
N GLY A 424 44.66 14.21 -13.37
CA GLY A 424 45.43 13.38 -14.27
C GLY A 424 46.93 13.54 -14.12
N ARG A 425 47.66 12.70 -14.85
CA ARG A 425 49.12 12.71 -14.96
C ARG A 425 49.61 13.42 -16.22
N ASP A 426 48.72 13.63 -17.19
CA ASP A 426 48.98 14.29 -18.46
C ASP A 426 48.11 15.56 -18.60
N SER A 427 48.57 16.51 -19.39
CA SER A 427 47.88 17.78 -19.63
C SER A 427 46.61 17.55 -20.46
N ALA A 428 45.48 18.10 -20.03
CA ALA A 428 44.26 18.15 -20.84
C ALA A 428 44.35 19.35 -21.79
N ASN A 429 44.34 19.11 -23.11
CA ASN A 429 44.61 20.14 -24.12
C ASN A 429 43.33 20.62 -24.80
N ASP A 430 43.19 21.93 -25.01
CA ASP A 430 42.03 22.56 -25.65
C ASP A 430 40.68 22.13 -25.01
N VAL A 431 40.63 22.15 -23.66
CA VAL A 431 39.46 21.77 -22.88
C VAL A 431 38.27 22.66 -23.20
N LYS A 432 37.12 22.03 -23.40
CA LYS A 432 35.81 22.64 -23.60
C LYS A 432 34.82 22.09 -22.59
N VAL A 433 33.87 22.90 -22.21
CA VAL A 433 32.79 22.51 -21.30
C VAL A 433 31.44 22.84 -21.91
N GLU A 434 30.45 21.99 -21.63
CA GLU A 434 29.04 22.15 -21.99
C GLU A 434 28.18 21.98 -20.73
N LEU A 435 27.45 23.02 -20.34
CA LEU A 435 26.56 23.01 -19.18
C LEU A 435 25.11 22.76 -19.62
N SER A 436 24.42 21.84 -18.94
CA SER A 436 23.03 21.46 -19.21
C SER A 436 22.26 21.17 -17.91
N SER A 437 20.94 21.16 -17.96
CA SER A 437 20.06 20.78 -16.85
C SER A 437 18.77 20.17 -17.40
N THR A 438 18.17 19.24 -16.64
CA THR A 438 16.82 18.70 -16.87
C THR A 438 15.75 19.39 -16.04
N SER A 439 16.13 20.29 -15.12
CA SER A 439 15.18 21.04 -14.29
C SER A 439 14.47 22.11 -15.12
N GLU A 440 13.15 22.19 -14.96
CA GLU A 440 12.32 23.21 -15.60
C GLU A 440 12.49 24.59 -14.93
N HIS A 441 13.25 24.69 -13.84
CA HIS A 441 13.39 25.90 -13.01
C HIS A 441 14.73 26.64 -13.16
N ILE A 442 15.47 26.34 -14.23
CA ILE A 442 16.73 26.99 -14.58
C ILE A 442 16.84 27.18 -16.10
N THR A 443 17.41 28.31 -16.53
CA THR A 443 17.77 28.56 -17.93
C THR A 443 19.25 28.83 -18.06
N ILE A 444 19.92 28.10 -18.94
CA ILE A 444 21.35 28.27 -19.21
C ILE A 444 21.50 29.15 -20.44
N ILE A 445 22.30 30.21 -20.34
CA ILE A 445 22.46 31.22 -21.40
C ILE A 445 23.74 30.95 -22.20
N ASP A 446 24.85 30.68 -21.51
CA ASP A 446 26.14 30.31 -22.12
C ASP A 446 26.40 28.82 -21.88
N ASP A 447 26.06 27.99 -22.86
CA ASP A 447 26.15 26.53 -22.77
C ASP A 447 27.58 26.02 -23.01
N ILE A 448 28.30 26.53 -24.02
CA ILE A 448 29.61 26.01 -24.45
C ILE A 448 30.74 27.03 -24.26
N ILE A 449 31.75 26.65 -23.47
CA ILE A 449 32.89 27.52 -23.13
C ILE A 449 34.23 26.81 -23.41
N ASN A 450 35.19 27.54 -23.99
CA ASN A 450 36.56 27.05 -24.21
C ASN A 450 37.47 27.51 -23.06
N ILE A 451 38.10 26.57 -22.37
CA ILE A 451 38.97 26.79 -21.21
C ILE A 451 40.44 26.89 -21.63
N GLY A 452 40.85 26.11 -22.64
CA GLY A 452 42.25 25.96 -23.05
C GLY A 452 42.93 24.78 -22.37
N ASN A 453 44.22 24.87 -22.10
CA ASN A 453 44.98 23.73 -21.53
C ASN A 453 44.93 23.75 -20.00
N ILE A 454 44.75 22.57 -19.40
CA ILE A 454 44.84 22.36 -17.95
C ILE A 454 45.97 21.35 -17.68
N GLU A 455 47.09 21.85 -17.18
CA GLU A 455 48.25 21.02 -16.81
C GLU A 455 47.91 20.08 -15.63
N PRO A 456 48.65 18.96 -15.45
CA PRO A 456 48.46 18.09 -14.29
C PRO A 456 48.57 18.85 -12.96
N ASP A 457 47.70 18.55 -11.99
CA ASP A 457 47.66 19.17 -10.66
C ASP A 457 47.44 20.71 -10.71
N HIS A 458 46.85 21.22 -11.79
CA HIS A 458 46.46 22.63 -11.92
C HIS A 458 44.95 22.80 -11.96
N ASP A 459 44.50 23.94 -11.42
CA ASP A 459 43.13 24.40 -11.46
C ASP A 459 42.90 25.26 -12.72
N ALA A 460 41.68 25.22 -13.24
CA ALA A 460 41.16 26.18 -14.20
C ALA A 460 39.74 26.61 -13.78
N SER A 461 39.32 27.80 -14.15
CA SER A 461 38.00 28.33 -13.78
C SER A 461 37.32 28.93 -14.99
N PHE A 462 36.00 28.83 -15.03
CA PHE A 462 35.18 29.53 -16.00
C PHE A 462 33.90 30.04 -15.35
N SER A 463 33.22 30.92 -16.07
CA SER A 463 31.93 31.47 -15.67
C SER A 463 30.92 31.13 -16.76
N SER A 464 29.80 30.51 -16.40
CA SER A 464 28.65 30.30 -17.29
C SER A 464 27.47 31.11 -16.77
N GLN A 465 26.81 31.84 -17.66
CA GLN A 465 25.67 32.65 -17.29
C GLN A 465 24.40 31.79 -17.24
N VAL A 466 23.69 31.84 -16.11
CA VAL A 466 22.42 31.16 -15.90
C VAL A 466 21.38 32.11 -15.32
N TYR A 467 20.11 31.78 -15.54
CA TYR A 467 18.97 32.39 -14.90
C TYR A 467 18.26 31.34 -14.04
N ILE A 468 18.19 31.57 -12.72
CA ILE A 468 17.42 30.72 -11.82
C ILE A 468 16.00 31.26 -11.79
N HIS A 469 15.01 30.45 -12.15
CA HIS A 469 13.63 30.92 -12.25
C HIS A 469 13.11 31.37 -10.88
N GLY A 470 12.27 32.38 -10.88
CA GLY A 470 11.73 32.98 -9.67
C GLY A 470 10.99 31.97 -8.80
N THR A 471 10.32 30.98 -9.41
CA THR A 471 9.57 29.89 -8.76
C THR A 471 10.42 28.77 -8.16
N ALA A 472 11.74 28.76 -8.40
CA ALA A 472 12.63 27.78 -7.81
C ALA A 472 12.66 27.92 -6.28
N PHE A 473 12.45 26.83 -5.54
CA PHE A 473 12.36 26.88 -4.08
C PHE A 473 13.69 26.63 -3.36
N HIS A 474 13.67 26.87 -2.06
CA HIS A 474 14.82 26.65 -1.19
C HIS A 474 15.35 25.21 -1.24
N MET A 475 16.62 25.03 -1.59
CA MET A 475 17.30 23.73 -1.73
C MET A 475 16.72 22.81 -2.81
N GLU A 476 16.00 23.38 -3.79
CA GLU A 476 15.55 22.62 -4.95
C GLU A 476 16.74 22.15 -5.79
N GLU A 477 16.74 20.87 -6.17
CA GLU A 477 17.78 20.28 -6.99
C GLU A 477 17.65 20.72 -8.45
N MET A 478 18.72 21.28 -9.01
CA MET A 478 18.73 21.83 -10.37
C MET A 478 19.29 20.86 -11.42
N TYR A 479 19.69 19.64 -11.02
CA TYR A 479 20.22 18.60 -11.91
C TYR A 479 21.25 19.12 -12.92
N LEU A 480 22.16 19.99 -12.48
CA LEU A 480 23.15 20.59 -13.37
C LEU A 480 24.24 19.59 -13.76
N LYS A 481 24.37 19.39 -15.06
CA LYS A 481 25.30 18.47 -15.70
C LYS A 481 26.32 19.25 -16.51
N LEU A 482 27.60 19.00 -16.23
CA LEU A 482 28.73 19.55 -16.97
C LEU A 482 29.43 18.44 -17.76
N ILE A 483 29.44 18.56 -19.08
CA ILE A 483 30.20 17.69 -19.98
C ILE A 483 31.51 18.40 -20.31
N ILE A 484 32.64 17.80 -19.94
CA ILE A 484 33.99 18.33 -20.18
C ILE A 484 34.64 17.50 -21.27
N THR A 485 35.18 18.12 -22.32
CA THR A 485 35.88 17.45 -23.42
C THR A 485 37.23 18.07 -23.71
N ASP A 486 38.17 17.32 -24.26
CA ASP A 486 39.48 17.82 -24.71
C ASP A 486 39.77 17.49 -26.20
N SER A 487 40.93 17.91 -26.69
CA SER A 487 41.37 17.67 -28.07
C SER A 487 41.76 16.21 -28.38
N ASP A 488 41.95 15.38 -27.36
CA ASP A 488 42.22 13.94 -27.50
C ASP A 488 40.91 13.11 -27.44
N GLU A 489 39.75 13.78 -27.49
CA GLU A 489 38.40 13.21 -27.41
C GLU A 489 38.08 12.55 -26.06
N ASN A 490 38.81 12.89 -24.99
CA ASN A 490 38.44 12.50 -23.63
C ASN A 490 37.15 13.24 -23.23
N THR A 491 36.25 12.56 -22.53
CA THR A 491 34.98 13.13 -22.05
C THR A 491 34.78 12.80 -20.58
N TRP A 492 34.49 13.81 -19.74
CA TRP A 492 34.18 13.66 -18.33
C TRP A 492 32.82 14.29 -18.03
N ILE A 493 31.92 13.54 -17.38
CA ILE A 493 30.59 14.00 -17.00
C ILE A 493 30.60 14.31 -15.51
N ASN A 494 30.23 15.52 -15.14
CA ASN A 494 30.26 15.98 -13.76
C ASN A 494 28.91 16.55 -13.32
N SER A 495 28.61 16.38 -12.03
CA SER A 495 27.58 17.16 -11.35
C SER A 495 28.13 18.52 -10.97
N VAL A 496 27.29 19.55 -11.02
CA VAL A 496 27.62 20.88 -10.51
C VAL A 496 26.73 21.16 -9.30
N PRO A 497 27.27 21.07 -8.07
CA PRO A 497 26.47 21.28 -6.87
C PRO A 497 25.99 22.74 -6.80
N LEU A 498 24.68 22.93 -6.69
CA LEU A 498 24.04 24.23 -6.68
C LEU A 498 22.91 24.25 -5.65
N ASN A 499 23.08 25.07 -4.61
CA ASN A 499 22.08 25.26 -3.56
C ASN A 499 21.24 26.50 -3.88
N VAL A 500 19.98 26.28 -4.23
CA VAL A 500 19.07 27.38 -4.53
C VAL A 500 18.51 28.02 -3.26
N MET A 501 18.65 29.32 -3.15
CA MET A 501 18.04 30.17 -2.16
C MET A 501 16.78 30.79 -2.78
N GLY A 502 15.65 30.14 -2.56
CA GLY A 502 14.34 30.59 -3.06
C GLY A 502 13.33 30.80 -1.94
N PRO A 503 12.18 31.41 -2.24
CA PRO A 503 11.02 31.30 -1.37
C PRO A 503 10.51 29.86 -1.38
N TYR A 504 9.86 29.43 -0.31
CA TYR A 504 9.20 28.13 -0.26
C TYR A 504 7.85 28.31 0.41
N LEU A 505 6.81 28.45 -0.41
CA LEU A 505 5.46 28.69 0.04
C LEU A 505 4.80 27.36 0.42
N VAL A 506 4.39 27.26 1.68
CA VAL A 506 3.66 26.12 2.22
C VAL A 506 2.29 26.59 2.64
N VAL A 507 1.25 25.85 2.26
CA VAL A 507 -0.11 26.10 2.78
C VAL A 507 -0.14 25.70 4.25
N SER A 508 -0.39 26.69 5.12
CA SER A 508 -0.49 26.47 6.56
C SER A 508 -1.91 26.11 6.99
N ASP A 509 -2.92 26.74 6.39
CA ASP A 509 -4.35 26.46 6.63
C ASP A 509 -5.20 27.16 5.55
N TYR A 510 -6.50 26.92 5.55
CA TYR A 510 -7.48 27.66 4.75
C TYR A 510 -8.76 27.91 5.54
N HIS A 511 -9.49 28.96 5.17
CA HIS A 511 -10.77 29.32 5.80
C HIS A 511 -11.80 29.71 4.74
N GLY A 512 -13.07 29.55 5.06
CA GLY A 512 -14.18 29.94 4.21
C GLY A 512 -15.44 29.22 4.62
N ASP A 513 -16.56 29.65 4.07
CA ASP A 513 -17.84 28.95 4.16
C ASP A 513 -17.83 27.79 3.15
N ILE A 514 -16.96 26.80 3.36
CA ILE A 514 -16.71 25.69 2.43
C ILE A 514 -17.63 24.52 2.79
N PHE A 515 -18.78 24.44 2.12
CA PHE A 515 -19.73 23.34 2.23
C PHE A 515 -20.40 23.07 0.87
N PRO A 516 -21.07 21.92 0.67
CA PRO A 516 -21.75 21.61 -0.59
C PRO A 516 -22.74 22.71 -1.02
N GLY A 517 -22.72 23.07 -2.31
CA GLY A 517 -23.56 24.13 -2.88
C GLY A 517 -23.15 25.57 -2.49
N SER A 518 -22.12 25.75 -1.67
CA SER A 518 -21.67 27.07 -1.25
C SER A 518 -21.04 27.87 -2.39
N ASN A 519 -21.15 29.19 -2.27
CA ASN A 519 -20.27 30.14 -2.94
C ASN A 519 -19.50 30.84 -1.84
N THR A 520 -18.18 30.74 -1.84
CA THR A 520 -17.35 31.29 -0.76
C THR A 520 -16.15 32.01 -1.33
N ASN A 521 -15.71 33.02 -0.59
CA ASN A 521 -14.37 33.56 -0.74
C ASN A 521 -13.44 32.73 0.15
N MET A 522 -12.67 31.83 -0.46
CA MET A 522 -11.71 30.98 0.25
C MET A 522 -10.47 31.82 0.60
N ILE A 523 -10.16 31.86 1.90
CA ILE A 523 -8.98 32.50 2.44
C ILE A 523 -7.88 31.45 2.57
N LEU A 524 -6.82 31.55 1.78
CA LEU A 524 -5.67 30.66 1.87
C LEU A 524 -4.60 31.28 2.77
N ASN A 525 -4.21 30.60 3.85
CA ASN A 525 -3.08 31.00 4.70
C ASN A 525 -1.81 30.28 4.24
N MET A 526 -0.81 31.05 3.82
CA MET A 526 0.47 30.50 3.38
C MET A 526 1.60 31.07 4.23
N VAL A 527 2.59 30.22 4.50
CA VAL A 527 3.84 30.59 5.17
C VAL A 527 5.01 30.41 4.21
N ASN A 528 5.94 31.36 4.22
CA ASN A 528 7.19 31.22 3.48
C ASN A 528 8.25 30.57 4.37
N GLN A 529 8.53 29.29 4.17
CA GLN A 529 9.58 28.53 4.85
C GLN A 529 10.90 28.51 4.06
N GLY A 530 11.02 29.33 3.02
CA GLY A 530 12.22 29.40 2.19
C GLY A 530 13.31 30.26 2.82
N SER A 531 14.39 30.49 2.07
CA SER A 531 15.48 31.38 2.51
C SER A 531 15.39 32.79 1.92
N LYS A 532 14.47 33.02 0.95
CA LYS A 532 14.19 34.33 0.38
C LYS A 532 12.75 34.73 0.61
N LYS A 533 12.50 36.04 0.62
CA LYS A 533 11.15 36.59 0.54
C LYS A 533 10.52 36.30 -0.83
N VAL A 534 9.20 36.19 -0.85
CA VAL A 534 8.41 36.23 -2.07
C VAL A 534 8.28 37.69 -2.50
N ASP A 535 8.46 37.96 -3.79
CA ASP A 535 8.33 39.29 -4.40
C ASP A 535 7.45 39.20 -5.66
N ASP A 536 6.27 39.86 -5.62
CA ASP A 536 5.32 39.99 -6.72
C ASP A 536 4.92 38.64 -7.38
N TYR A 537 4.50 37.67 -6.59
CA TYR A 537 3.94 36.41 -7.09
C TYR A 537 2.45 36.56 -7.42
N MET A 538 2.02 36.01 -8.55
CA MET A 538 0.62 35.78 -8.88
C MET A 538 0.28 34.31 -8.59
N LEU A 539 -0.86 34.07 -7.96
CA LEU A 539 -1.35 32.75 -7.65
C LEU A 539 -2.65 32.52 -8.39
N GLU A 540 -2.86 31.34 -8.96
CA GLU A 540 -4.08 30.95 -9.64
C GLU A 540 -4.56 29.58 -9.18
N ILE A 541 -5.77 29.48 -8.62
CA ILE A 541 -6.42 28.18 -8.35
C ILE A 541 -7.13 27.72 -9.62
N LEU A 542 -6.96 26.44 -9.98
CA LEU A 542 -7.64 25.81 -11.11
C LEU A 542 -8.95 25.12 -10.71
N PRO A 543 -9.96 25.12 -11.61
CA PRO A 543 -11.20 24.39 -11.35
C PRO A 543 -10.93 22.90 -11.22
N PHE A 544 -11.73 22.22 -10.39
CA PHE A 544 -11.63 20.79 -10.18
C PHE A 544 -12.88 20.10 -10.74
N GLU A 545 -12.67 19.37 -11.84
CA GLU A 545 -13.70 18.67 -12.60
C GLU A 545 -14.95 19.54 -12.85
N ASN A 546 -16.15 18.99 -12.62
CA ASN A 546 -17.43 19.71 -12.66
C ASN A 546 -17.94 20.07 -11.26
N ILE A 547 -17.18 19.80 -10.19
CA ILE A 547 -17.64 19.96 -8.80
C ILE A 547 -17.10 21.23 -8.12
N VAL A 548 -16.02 21.82 -8.63
CA VAL A 548 -15.55 23.15 -8.20
C VAL A 548 -15.41 24.08 -9.39
N SER A 549 -16.22 25.13 -9.39
CA SER A 549 -16.14 26.21 -10.37
C SER A 549 -15.55 27.48 -9.76
N ILE A 550 -14.88 28.28 -10.59
CA ILE A 550 -14.10 29.44 -10.13
C ILE A 550 -14.64 30.71 -10.76
N GLN A 551 -14.98 31.69 -9.91
CA GLN A 551 -15.43 33.02 -10.32
C GLN A 551 -14.28 34.03 -10.30
N SER A 552 -13.39 33.92 -9.31
CA SER A 552 -12.12 34.63 -9.23
C SER A 552 -11.03 33.64 -8.86
N SER A 553 -10.08 33.42 -9.76
CA SER A 553 -9.02 32.43 -9.59
C SER A 553 -7.72 33.01 -9.05
N SER A 554 -7.53 34.34 -9.07
CA SER A 554 -6.21 34.94 -8.95
C SER A 554 -6.00 35.78 -7.69
N ALA A 555 -4.91 35.54 -6.97
CA ALA A 555 -4.41 36.37 -5.89
C ALA A 555 -3.01 36.91 -6.22
N THR A 556 -2.53 37.93 -5.48
CA THR A 556 -1.16 38.44 -5.64
C THR A 556 -0.47 38.64 -4.29
N ILE A 557 0.72 38.07 -4.15
CA ILE A 557 1.63 38.31 -3.02
C ILE A 557 2.66 39.35 -3.48
N ASN A 558 2.50 40.61 -3.06
CA ASN A 558 3.48 41.66 -3.39
C ASN A 558 4.81 41.42 -2.64
N GLU A 559 4.74 41.08 -1.34
CA GLU A 559 5.90 40.80 -0.49
C GLU A 559 5.50 39.82 0.62
N LEU A 560 6.32 38.80 0.89
CA LEU A 560 6.20 37.92 2.06
C LEU A 560 7.58 37.49 2.57
N PHE A 561 7.97 37.91 3.78
CA PHE A 561 9.26 37.55 4.36
C PHE A 561 9.29 36.10 4.85
N VAL A 562 10.51 35.59 5.07
CA VAL A 562 10.73 34.25 5.64
C VAL A 562 10.07 34.15 7.02
N ASP A 563 9.43 33.02 7.28
CA ASP A 563 8.63 32.68 8.46
C ASP A 563 7.38 33.56 8.67
N GLU A 564 7.08 34.48 7.75
CA GLU A 564 5.83 35.24 7.79
C GLU A 564 4.68 34.48 7.12
N ASN A 565 3.47 34.77 7.61
CA ASN A 565 2.22 34.25 7.08
C ASN A 565 1.49 35.33 6.28
N ILE A 566 0.79 34.93 5.23
CA ILE A 566 -0.15 35.78 4.49
C ILE A 566 -1.49 35.08 4.35
N TYR A 567 -2.56 35.86 4.44
CA TYR A 567 -3.92 35.43 4.19
C TYR A 567 -4.37 36.01 2.86
N LEU A 568 -4.69 35.15 1.90
CA LEU A 568 -5.13 35.53 0.55
C LEU A 568 -6.64 35.31 0.46
N ASP A 569 -7.41 36.40 0.35
CA ASP A 569 -8.87 36.41 0.33
C ASP A 569 -9.44 36.83 -1.03
N ASP A 570 -8.79 36.40 -2.12
CA ASP A 570 -9.16 36.76 -3.51
C ASP A 570 -9.84 35.60 -4.29
N PHE A 571 -9.92 34.40 -3.70
CA PHE A 571 -10.38 33.19 -4.38
C PHE A 571 -11.89 32.99 -4.20
N GLU A 572 -12.68 33.39 -5.20
CA GLU A 572 -14.13 33.16 -5.20
C GLU A 572 -14.44 31.83 -5.89
N LEU A 573 -14.79 30.83 -5.07
CA LEU A 573 -15.07 29.45 -5.49
C LEU A 573 -16.55 29.13 -5.29
N SER A 574 -17.08 28.27 -6.15
CA SER A 574 -18.40 27.66 -5.98
C SER A 574 -18.27 26.14 -6.03
N PHE A 575 -18.75 25.52 -4.96
CA PHE A 575 -18.77 24.08 -4.76
C PHE A 575 -20.13 23.52 -5.20
N SER A 576 -20.15 22.40 -5.91
CA SER A 576 -21.39 21.74 -6.31
C SER A 576 -22.21 21.30 -5.09
N GLU A 577 -23.53 21.28 -5.23
CA GLU A 577 -24.44 20.68 -4.23
C GLU A 577 -24.34 19.15 -4.19
N ASP A 578 -23.79 18.54 -5.25
CA ASP A 578 -23.58 17.08 -5.35
C ASP A 578 -22.38 16.58 -4.53
N ILE A 579 -21.59 17.48 -3.92
CA ILE A 579 -20.45 17.09 -3.09
C ILE A 579 -20.98 16.54 -1.76
N ILE A 580 -20.48 15.38 -1.35
CA ILE A 580 -20.75 14.81 -0.03
C ILE A 580 -19.89 15.53 1.02
N ASN A 581 -20.46 15.85 2.19
CA ASN A 581 -19.70 16.50 3.25
C ASN A 581 -18.49 15.65 3.70
N GLY A 582 -17.39 16.33 4.00
CA GLY A 582 -16.12 15.72 4.35
C GLY A 582 -15.24 15.33 3.17
N THR A 583 -15.72 15.45 1.93
CA THR A 583 -14.93 15.16 0.72
C THR A 583 -13.66 16.02 0.71
N VAL A 584 -12.50 15.39 0.50
CA VAL A 584 -11.20 16.07 0.37
C VAL A 584 -10.85 16.22 -1.11
N LEU A 585 -10.80 17.45 -1.60
CA LEU A 585 -10.53 17.79 -2.99
C LEU A 585 -9.08 18.27 -3.17
N PRO A 586 -8.27 17.63 -4.03
CA PRO A 586 -6.90 18.08 -4.32
C PRO A 586 -6.91 19.19 -5.38
N LEU A 587 -7.17 20.43 -4.96
CA LEU A 587 -7.20 21.59 -5.86
C LEU A 587 -5.78 21.94 -6.33
N GLU A 588 -5.62 22.27 -7.61
CA GLU A 588 -4.34 22.69 -8.16
C GLU A 588 -4.17 24.22 -8.07
N LEU A 589 -3.04 24.66 -7.54
CA LEU A 589 -2.63 26.05 -7.35
C LEU A 589 -1.38 26.32 -8.19
N ILE A 590 -1.48 27.20 -9.18
CA ILE A 590 -0.37 27.67 -9.99
C ILE A 590 0.24 28.91 -9.34
N LEU A 591 1.54 28.87 -9.09
CA LEU A 591 2.36 29.99 -8.63
C LEU A 591 3.11 30.55 -9.82
N THR A 592 2.96 31.83 -10.11
CA THR A 592 3.69 32.54 -11.18
C THR A 592 4.55 33.64 -10.58
N SER A 593 5.86 33.58 -10.78
CA SER A 593 6.77 34.64 -10.33
C SER A 593 6.78 35.84 -11.28
N SER A 594 7.34 36.97 -10.84
CA SER A 594 7.36 38.23 -11.59
C SER A 594 8.14 38.20 -12.91
N ASP A 595 8.98 37.18 -13.11
CA ASP A 595 9.69 36.85 -14.34
C ASP A 595 8.87 35.98 -15.32
N GLY A 596 7.68 35.52 -14.91
CA GLY A 596 6.72 34.80 -15.74
C GLY A 596 6.82 33.28 -15.71
N TYR A 597 7.72 32.70 -14.91
CA TYR A 597 7.80 31.24 -14.72
C TYR A 597 6.74 30.74 -13.74
N THR A 598 6.32 29.49 -13.92
CA THR A 598 5.20 28.89 -13.19
C THR A 598 5.61 27.65 -12.41
N ARG A 599 4.83 27.28 -11.40
CA ARG A 599 4.94 26.04 -10.63
C ARG A 599 3.57 25.60 -10.13
N ASN A 600 3.29 24.30 -10.14
CA ASN A 600 2.04 23.75 -9.61
C ASN A 600 2.22 23.29 -8.15
N HIS A 601 1.17 23.45 -7.37
CA HIS A 601 1.08 23.03 -5.98
C HIS A 601 -0.32 22.47 -5.71
N THR A 602 -0.42 21.39 -4.94
CA THR A 602 -1.73 20.81 -4.59
C THR A 602 -2.19 21.32 -3.23
N VAL A 603 -3.44 21.74 -3.15
CA VAL A 603 -4.12 22.17 -1.92
C VAL A 603 -5.27 21.22 -1.65
N ASN A 604 -5.15 20.41 -0.60
CA ASN A 604 -6.23 19.50 -0.19
C ASN A 604 -7.27 20.26 0.62
N VAL A 605 -8.45 20.47 0.03
CA VAL A 605 -9.57 21.22 0.63
C VAL A 605 -10.68 20.25 1.03
N THR A 606 -11.03 20.23 2.32
CA THR A 606 -12.17 19.49 2.85
C THR A 606 -13.43 20.32 2.68
N VAL A 607 -14.45 19.75 2.03
CA VAL A 607 -15.73 20.41 1.78
C VAL A 607 -16.77 19.96 2.81
N GLY A 608 -17.23 20.88 3.65
CA GLY A 608 -18.16 20.59 4.73
C GLY A 608 -17.53 19.85 5.91
N GLU A 609 -18.34 19.53 6.91
CA GLU A 609 -17.97 18.68 8.04
C GLU A 609 -18.79 17.39 7.97
N VAL A 610 -18.16 16.25 8.23
CA VAL A 610 -18.83 14.94 8.24
C VAL A 610 -19.89 14.94 9.35
N ARG A 611 -21.12 14.49 9.03
CA ARG A 611 -22.22 14.32 9.99
C ARG A 611 -22.70 12.88 9.96
N GLU A 612 -23.44 12.48 11.01
CA GLU A 612 -24.15 11.19 11.08
C GLU A 612 -25.18 10.99 9.96
N THR A 613 -25.62 12.07 9.30
CA THR A 613 -26.58 12.04 8.19
C THR A 613 -25.91 12.25 6.83
N ASP A 614 -24.60 11.97 6.74
CA ASP A 614 -23.85 11.92 5.50
C ASP A 614 -23.38 10.48 5.26
N PRO A 615 -23.33 10.02 3.99
CA PRO A 615 -22.93 8.66 3.67
C PRO A 615 -21.46 8.39 4.02
N LEU A 616 -21.18 7.16 4.45
CA LEU A 616 -19.83 6.69 4.69
C LEU A 616 -19.11 6.42 3.37
N GLY A 617 -18.00 7.11 3.12
CA GLY A 617 -17.15 6.90 1.94
C GLY A 617 -16.63 8.21 1.33
N PRO A 618 -16.08 8.16 0.10
CA PRO A 618 -15.84 6.94 -0.67
C PRO A 618 -14.63 6.17 -0.12
N ASP A 619 -14.56 4.86 -0.36
CA ASP A 619 -13.27 4.17 -0.28
C ASP A 619 -12.38 4.51 -1.49
N THR A 620 -11.16 3.95 -1.52
CA THR A 620 -10.19 4.21 -2.60
C THR A 620 -10.63 3.72 -3.97
N TYR A 621 -11.65 2.85 -4.06
CA TYR A 621 -12.25 2.43 -5.34
C TYR A 621 -13.43 3.31 -5.74
N GLY A 622 -14.13 3.90 -4.77
CA GLY A 622 -15.24 4.84 -5.00
C GLY A 622 -16.57 4.42 -4.39
N TYR A 623 -16.65 3.33 -3.61
CA TYR A 623 -17.92 2.92 -2.98
C TYR A 623 -18.30 3.84 -1.82
N TYR A 624 -19.59 4.08 -1.66
CA TYR A 624 -20.24 4.69 -0.49
C TYR A 624 -21.22 3.71 0.16
N ILE A 625 -21.47 3.89 1.45
CA ILE A 625 -22.58 3.28 2.19
C ILE A 625 -23.51 4.39 2.67
N TYR A 626 -24.71 4.44 2.10
CA TYR A 626 -25.81 5.29 2.53
C TYR A 626 -26.67 4.57 3.57
N ASP A 627 -27.08 5.26 4.61
CA ASP A 627 -28.00 4.75 5.63
C ASP A 627 -29.35 5.48 5.63
N SER A 628 -30.33 4.93 6.35
CA SER A 628 -31.70 5.47 6.37
C SER A 628 -31.81 6.89 6.97
N GLY A 629 -30.77 7.38 7.64
CA GLY A 629 -30.61 8.72 8.20
C GLY A 629 -30.10 9.76 7.21
N ASP A 630 -29.53 9.34 6.08
CA ASP A 630 -28.94 10.20 5.02
C ASP A 630 -29.99 10.91 4.17
N THR A 631 -31.07 11.38 4.78
CA THR A 631 -32.28 11.90 4.11
C THR A 631 -32.08 13.14 3.21
N GLU A 632 -30.87 13.69 3.16
CA GLU A 632 -30.47 14.76 2.24
C GLU A 632 -29.97 14.22 0.88
N TYR A 633 -29.73 12.91 0.77
CA TYR A 633 -29.23 12.23 -0.43
C TYR A 633 -30.31 11.32 -1.05
N ASP A 634 -30.42 11.30 -2.37
CA ASP A 634 -31.46 10.55 -3.09
C ASP A 634 -31.26 9.02 -2.96
N GLU A 635 -30.02 8.59 -2.76
CA GLU A 635 -29.60 7.20 -2.56
C GLU A 635 -29.95 6.65 -1.17
N ALA A 636 -30.42 7.50 -0.24
CA ALA A 636 -30.77 7.09 1.12
C ALA A 636 -31.84 5.98 1.11
N PRO A 637 -31.54 4.78 1.64
CA PRO A 637 -32.45 3.66 1.56
C PRO A 637 -33.68 3.84 2.43
N VAL A 638 -34.85 3.55 1.86
CA VAL A 638 -36.07 3.30 2.63
C VAL A 638 -36.15 1.83 2.99
N TYR A 639 -36.38 1.53 4.27
CA TYR A 639 -36.67 0.17 4.71
C TYR A 639 -37.96 -0.36 4.06
N ASP A 640 -37.83 -1.43 3.28
CA ASP A 640 -38.89 -2.12 2.56
C ASP A 640 -38.57 -3.62 2.48
N TRP A 641 -39.07 -4.37 3.47
CA TRP A 641 -38.71 -5.76 3.73
C TRP A 641 -39.29 -6.74 2.70
N ILE A 642 -38.46 -7.63 2.15
CA ILE A 642 -38.89 -8.70 1.24
C ILE A 642 -38.94 -10.03 1.99
N GLU A 643 -40.12 -10.39 2.49
CA GLU A 643 -40.28 -11.67 3.20
C GLU A 643 -40.12 -12.87 2.25
N ILE A 644 -39.01 -13.60 2.38
CA ILE A 644 -38.73 -14.81 1.60
C ILE A 644 -38.82 -16.10 2.42
N ALA A 645 -38.71 -16.06 3.75
CA ALA A 645 -38.79 -17.27 4.59
C ALA A 645 -40.22 -17.86 4.65
N ASP A 646 -41.28 -17.04 4.52
CA ASP A 646 -42.68 -17.50 4.42
C ASP A 646 -43.13 -17.82 2.98
N GLY A 647 -42.37 -18.66 2.29
CA GLY A 647 -42.82 -19.40 1.10
C GLY A 647 -42.42 -18.84 -0.27
N LEU A 648 -41.71 -17.71 -0.35
CA LEU A 648 -41.17 -17.18 -1.62
C LEU A 648 -39.77 -17.74 -1.92
N GLY A 649 -38.88 -17.77 -0.92
CA GLY A 649 -37.52 -18.28 -1.03
C GLY A 649 -37.38 -19.76 -0.65
N ASP A 650 -36.26 -20.34 -1.07
CA ASP A 650 -35.88 -21.69 -0.69
C ASP A 650 -34.90 -21.64 0.50
N GLN A 651 -35.11 -22.52 1.48
CA GLN A 651 -34.16 -22.66 2.59
C GLN A 651 -32.82 -23.18 2.08
N VAL A 652 -31.74 -22.49 2.43
CA VAL A 652 -30.36 -22.89 2.14
C VAL A 652 -29.97 -24.07 3.04
N SER A 653 -29.32 -25.08 2.47
CA SER A 653 -28.98 -26.34 3.17
C SER A 653 -27.66 -26.27 3.95
N ILE A 654 -27.50 -25.22 4.77
CA ILE A 654 -26.34 -24.97 5.63
C ILE A 654 -26.70 -25.14 7.10
N SER A 655 -25.71 -25.48 7.93
CA SER A 655 -25.90 -25.73 9.36
C SER A 655 -24.69 -25.28 10.19
N ASP A 656 -24.94 -24.35 11.10
CA ASP A 656 -23.98 -23.87 12.08
C ASP A 656 -24.49 -24.09 13.51
N ALA A 657 -23.65 -24.73 14.33
CA ALA A 657 -23.88 -24.99 15.75
C ALA A 657 -23.26 -23.90 16.66
N GLY A 658 -22.54 -22.94 16.07
CA GLY A 658 -21.85 -21.86 16.77
C GLY A 658 -20.50 -22.26 17.34
N ASN A 659 -19.66 -21.26 17.61
CA ASN A 659 -18.32 -21.36 18.20
C ASN A 659 -17.40 -22.32 17.42
N GLY A 660 -17.57 -22.36 16.09
CA GLY A 660 -16.78 -23.20 15.19
C GLY A 660 -16.94 -24.71 15.40
N ASN A 661 -18.01 -25.18 16.06
CA ASN A 661 -18.22 -26.60 16.37
C ASN A 661 -18.82 -27.43 15.22
N SER A 662 -19.31 -26.78 14.17
CA SER A 662 -19.75 -27.44 12.94
C SER A 662 -18.57 -28.01 12.16
N SER A 663 -18.83 -28.87 11.17
CA SER A 663 -17.81 -29.18 10.17
C SER A 663 -17.39 -27.88 9.48
N TYR A 664 -16.09 -27.71 9.21
CA TYR A 664 -15.54 -26.50 8.60
C TYR A 664 -16.05 -26.23 7.17
N THR A 665 -16.88 -27.11 6.60
CA THR A 665 -17.53 -26.97 5.28
C THR A 665 -19.05 -26.84 5.35
N ALA A 666 -19.65 -26.82 6.55
CA ALA A 666 -21.10 -26.92 6.72
C ALA A 666 -21.83 -25.56 6.75
N SER A 667 -21.11 -24.44 6.84
CA SER A 667 -21.67 -23.10 7.01
C SER A 667 -21.76 -22.28 5.72
N THR A 668 -21.30 -22.82 4.58
CA THR A 668 -21.29 -22.13 3.27
C THR A 668 -22.12 -22.86 2.21
N ASP A 669 -22.66 -22.09 1.26
CA ASP A 669 -23.37 -22.58 0.08
C ASP A 669 -23.12 -21.67 -1.12
N ASP A 670 -22.65 -22.25 -2.22
CA ASP A 670 -22.36 -21.50 -3.45
C ASP A 670 -23.59 -21.41 -4.34
N ARG A 671 -23.87 -20.22 -4.89
CA ARG A 671 -24.99 -19.95 -5.78
C ARG A 671 -24.53 -19.23 -7.04
N THR A 672 -25.08 -19.64 -8.18
CA THR A 672 -24.96 -18.88 -9.43
C THR A 672 -25.91 -17.70 -9.41
N LEU A 673 -25.40 -16.51 -9.74
CA LEU A 673 -26.20 -15.30 -9.88
C LEU A 673 -27.01 -15.34 -11.18
N PRO A 674 -28.23 -14.78 -11.19
CA PRO A 674 -29.06 -14.69 -12.41
C PRO A 674 -28.58 -13.61 -13.39
N PHE A 675 -27.68 -12.73 -12.97
CA PHE A 675 -27.02 -11.69 -13.76
C PHE A 675 -25.54 -11.55 -13.32
N PRO A 676 -24.64 -11.06 -14.18
CA PRO A 676 -23.29 -10.71 -13.77
C PRO A 676 -23.32 -9.57 -12.73
N PHE A 677 -22.43 -9.61 -11.75
CA PHE A 677 -22.30 -8.58 -10.73
C PHE A 677 -20.84 -8.13 -10.65
N THR A 678 -20.59 -6.83 -10.86
CA THR A 678 -19.26 -6.23 -10.80
C THR A 678 -19.02 -5.68 -9.40
N PHE A 679 -17.93 -6.12 -8.75
CA PHE A 679 -17.56 -5.66 -7.42
C PHE A 679 -16.05 -5.37 -7.36
N TYR A 680 -15.67 -4.15 -7.00
CA TYR A 680 -14.28 -3.66 -7.09
C TYR A 680 -13.60 -3.94 -8.44
N GLY A 681 -14.33 -3.71 -9.54
CA GLY A 681 -13.82 -3.84 -10.91
C GLY A 681 -13.81 -5.26 -11.48
N GLU A 682 -14.09 -6.28 -10.67
CA GLU A 682 -14.13 -7.67 -11.08
C GLU A 682 -15.57 -8.14 -11.32
N GLU A 683 -15.82 -8.84 -12.43
CA GLU A 683 -17.13 -9.39 -12.78
C GLU A 683 -17.30 -10.80 -12.20
N TYR A 684 -18.38 -11.01 -11.45
CA TYR A 684 -18.71 -12.27 -10.80
C TYR A 684 -20.03 -12.85 -11.30
N ASN A 685 -20.07 -14.19 -11.38
CA ASN A 685 -21.25 -14.96 -11.76
C ASN A 685 -21.73 -15.89 -10.63
N THR A 686 -21.01 -15.91 -9.51
CA THR A 686 -21.31 -16.75 -8.36
C THR A 686 -21.10 -15.98 -7.07
N ILE A 687 -21.84 -16.36 -6.05
CA ILE A 687 -21.65 -15.92 -4.67
C ILE A 687 -21.54 -17.14 -3.76
N GLN A 688 -20.84 -16.98 -2.66
CA GLN A 688 -20.89 -17.89 -1.53
C GLN A 688 -21.67 -17.24 -0.39
N ILE A 689 -22.68 -17.93 0.11
CA ILE A 689 -23.51 -17.49 1.23
C ILE A 689 -23.03 -18.18 2.50
N ASN A 690 -22.80 -17.44 3.58
CA ASN A 690 -22.42 -18.01 4.88
C ASN A 690 -23.52 -17.86 5.94
N THR A 691 -23.64 -18.82 6.86
CA THR A 691 -24.54 -18.73 8.03
C THR A 691 -24.25 -17.52 8.91
N ASN A 692 -23.00 -17.06 8.96
CA ASN A 692 -22.46 -16.01 9.81
C ASN A 692 -22.68 -14.60 9.26
N GLY A 693 -23.71 -14.38 8.42
CA GLY A 693 -24.19 -13.04 8.05
C GLY A 693 -23.36 -12.29 7.01
N TRP A 694 -22.63 -13.00 6.17
CA TRP A 694 -21.82 -12.42 5.09
C TRP A 694 -21.91 -13.22 3.79
N ILE A 695 -21.55 -12.58 2.68
CA ILE A 695 -21.29 -13.23 1.39
C ILE A 695 -19.89 -12.90 0.88
N SER A 696 -19.39 -13.73 -0.02
CA SER A 696 -18.22 -13.46 -0.86
C SER A 696 -18.58 -13.70 -2.32
N PHE A 697 -17.94 -12.98 -3.23
CA PHE A 697 -18.15 -13.16 -4.67
C PHE A 697 -17.09 -14.10 -5.27
N GLY A 698 -17.50 -14.90 -6.26
CA GLY A 698 -16.61 -15.86 -6.92
C GLY A 698 -16.63 -17.24 -6.26
N ASN A 699 -15.51 -17.96 -6.36
CA ASN A 699 -15.29 -19.24 -5.71
C ASN A 699 -14.29 -19.04 -4.57
N PHE A 700 -14.75 -19.23 -3.35
CA PHE A 700 -14.02 -18.86 -2.16
C PHE A 700 -14.16 -19.99 -1.14
N GLU A 701 -13.07 -20.48 -0.55
CA GLU A 701 -13.15 -21.56 0.45
C GLU A 701 -12.86 -21.02 1.84
N MET A 702 -13.79 -20.29 2.48
CA MET A 702 -13.67 -20.02 3.93
C MET A 702 -14.97 -19.97 4.69
N ASN A 703 -14.90 -20.37 5.96
CA ASN A 703 -16.07 -20.62 6.79
C ASN A 703 -15.91 -19.91 8.15
N ALA A 704 -15.42 -18.67 8.11
CA ALA A 704 -15.08 -17.91 9.30
C ALA A 704 -16.31 -17.39 10.05
N PHE A 705 -16.36 -17.75 11.34
CA PHE A 705 -17.37 -17.29 12.29
C PHE A 705 -16.90 -16.10 13.15
N ARG A 706 -15.58 -15.93 13.32
CA ARG A 706 -15.04 -14.78 14.06
C ARG A 706 -14.91 -13.60 13.13
N ASN A 707 -15.49 -12.48 13.53
CA ASN A 707 -15.39 -11.23 12.83
C ASN A 707 -14.18 -10.41 13.25
N TYR A 708 -13.70 -9.59 12.32
CA TYR A 708 -12.52 -8.74 12.41
C TYR A 708 -12.82 -7.36 11.81
N PRO A 709 -11.97 -6.34 12.04
CA PRO A 709 -12.04 -5.09 11.30
C PRO A 709 -11.90 -5.30 9.80
N ILE A 710 -12.52 -4.43 8.99
CA ILE A 710 -12.38 -4.40 7.52
C ILE A 710 -12.08 -2.95 7.06
N PRO A 711 -11.40 -2.75 5.93
CA PRO A 711 -10.61 -3.75 5.22
C PRO A 711 -9.40 -4.19 6.06
N GLY A 712 -9.07 -5.48 6.02
CA GLY A 712 -7.90 -6.02 6.69
C GLY A 712 -7.94 -7.53 6.95
N ALA A 713 -7.10 -7.95 7.89
CA ALA A 713 -6.87 -9.37 8.12
C ALA A 713 -8.09 -10.12 8.67
N GLY A 714 -8.45 -11.22 8.01
CA GLY A 714 -9.26 -12.30 8.57
C GLY A 714 -10.70 -12.40 8.08
N GLY A 715 -11.16 -11.49 7.22
CA GLY A 715 -12.39 -11.65 6.44
C GLY A 715 -12.16 -12.35 5.10
N PRO A 716 -13.20 -12.88 4.45
CA PRO A 716 -13.11 -13.22 3.03
C PRO A 716 -12.73 -11.99 2.20
N SER A 717 -12.04 -12.18 1.07
CA SER A 717 -11.74 -11.10 0.12
C SER A 717 -12.07 -11.62 -1.28
N PRO A 718 -13.13 -11.12 -1.95
CA PRO A 718 -13.97 -9.98 -1.58
C PRO A 718 -15.05 -10.32 -0.53
N MET A 719 -15.59 -9.31 0.15
CA MET A 719 -16.63 -9.48 1.17
C MET A 719 -17.74 -8.42 1.10
N VAL A 720 -18.96 -8.88 1.41
CA VAL A 720 -20.03 -8.03 1.94
C VAL A 720 -20.49 -8.62 3.27
N ALA A 721 -20.23 -7.89 4.35
CA ALA A 721 -20.63 -8.25 5.71
C ALA A 721 -21.95 -7.54 6.04
N ALA A 722 -23.07 -8.27 6.01
CA ALA A 722 -24.37 -7.71 6.41
C ALA A 722 -24.56 -7.71 7.93
N PHE A 723 -24.06 -8.75 8.58
CA PHE A 723 -24.02 -8.90 10.03
C PHE A 723 -22.99 -9.99 10.36
N TRP A 724 -21.70 -9.72 10.12
CA TRP A 724 -20.69 -10.74 10.32
C TRP A 724 -20.43 -11.00 11.80
N ASP A 725 -20.88 -12.15 12.29
CA ASP A 725 -20.70 -12.63 13.66
C ASP A 725 -20.95 -14.15 13.75
N ASP A 726 -20.73 -14.78 14.90
CA ASP A 726 -20.90 -16.22 15.15
C ASP A 726 -22.40 -16.60 15.26
N LEU A 727 -23.07 -16.70 14.11
CA LEU A 727 -24.50 -16.99 14.00
C LEU A 727 -24.79 -18.49 13.88
N MET A 728 -25.92 -18.88 14.45
CA MET A 728 -26.35 -20.28 14.54
C MET A 728 -27.67 -20.55 13.85
N THR A 729 -27.70 -21.71 13.21
CA THR A 729 -28.91 -22.30 12.62
C THR A 729 -29.71 -23.14 13.64
N GLY A 730 -30.89 -23.63 13.22
CA GLY A 730 -31.77 -24.47 14.04
C GLY A 730 -32.64 -23.67 15.01
N SER A 731 -33.50 -24.33 15.79
CA SER A 731 -34.54 -23.69 16.63
C SER A 731 -35.35 -22.60 15.90
N SER A 732 -35.66 -22.83 14.62
CA SER A 732 -36.33 -21.91 13.69
C SER A 732 -35.47 -20.76 13.15
N GLY A 733 -34.15 -20.80 13.30
CA GLY A 733 -33.22 -19.86 12.65
C GLY A 733 -32.56 -20.50 11.44
N TYR A 734 -32.71 -19.91 10.26
CA TYR A 734 -32.25 -20.46 8.98
C TYR A 734 -31.93 -19.36 7.96
N VAL A 735 -31.16 -19.71 6.94
CA VAL A 735 -30.88 -18.82 5.79
C VAL A 735 -31.76 -19.23 4.62
N TYR A 736 -32.34 -18.25 3.94
CA TYR A 736 -33.17 -18.42 2.76
C TYR A 736 -32.60 -17.65 1.57
N TYR A 737 -32.85 -18.16 0.37
CA TYR A 737 -32.36 -17.59 -0.88
C TYR A 737 -33.50 -17.50 -1.90
N TYR A 738 -33.60 -16.35 -2.57
CA TYR A 738 -34.48 -16.13 -3.70
C TYR A 738 -33.71 -15.38 -4.80
N ALA A 739 -33.91 -15.78 -6.06
CA ALA A 739 -33.25 -15.15 -7.20
C ALA A 739 -34.20 -14.98 -8.37
N SER A 740 -34.09 -13.83 -9.04
CA SER A 740 -34.82 -13.47 -10.25
C SER A 740 -33.93 -12.59 -11.14
N ASP A 741 -34.38 -12.28 -12.36
CA ASP A 741 -33.66 -11.36 -13.25
C ASP A 741 -33.67 -9.91 -12.73
N GLU A 742 -34.53 -9.58 -11.75
CA GLU A 742 -34.65 -8.23 -11.19
C GLU A 742 -33.78 -8.00 -9.95
N TYR A 743 -33.60 -9.04 -9.12
CA TYR A 743 -32.80 -8.99 -7.89
C TYR A 743 -32.58 -10.39 -7.30
N VAL A 744 -31.61 -10.48 -6.40
CA VAL A 744 -31.33 -11.63 -5.53
C VAL A 744 -31.55 -11.21 -4.08
N VAL A 745 -32.27 -12.01 -3.28
CA VAL A 745 -32.46 -11.78 -1.84
C VAL A 745 -31.88 -12.94 -1.04
N ILE A 746 -31.11 -12.61 -0.01
CA ILE A 746 -30.56 -13.54 0.97
C ILE A 746 -31.06 -13.10 2.34
N GLN A 747 -31.91 -13.91 2.97
CA GLN A 747 -32.51 -13.61 4.27
C GLN A 747 -31.93 -14.54 5.33
N TRP A 748 -31.32 -13.96 6.37
CA TRP A 748 -30.97 -14.63 7.60
C TRP A 748 -32.14 -14.47 8.57
N ASP A 749 -33.00 -15.48 8.63
CA ASP A 749 -34.25 -15.46 9.37
C ASP A 749 -34.05 -15.99 10.80
N ASN A 750 -34.37 -15.17 11.81
CA ASN A 750 -34.43 -15.57 13.22
C ASN A 750 -33.14 -16.30 13.70
N MET A 751 -31.99 -15.84 13.20
CA MET A 751 -30.65 -16.35 13.53
C MET A 751 -30.30 -16.00 14.97
N ARG A 752 -29.54 -16.85 15.65
CA ARG A 752 -29.06 -16.60 17.02
C ARG A 752 -27.56 -16.44 17.04
N THR A 753 -27.05 -15.47 17.76
CA THR A 753 -25.61 -15.40 18.05
C THR A 753 -25.20 -16.42 19.10
N CYS A 754 -24.06 -17.09 18.91
CA CYS A 754 -23.44 -17.88 19.98
C CYS A 754 -22.75 -16.94 20.98
N GLY A 755 -23.04 -17.11 22.28
CA GLY A 755 -22.44 -16.32 23.36
C GLY A 755 -23.18 -16.47 24.69
N ASP A 756 -22.48 -16.25 25.80
CA ASP A 756 -23.05 -16.31 27.16
C ASP A 756 -23.59 -14.94 27.58
N LEU A 757 -24.91 -14.74 27.52
CA LEU A 757 -25.57 -13.54 28.06
C LEU A 757 -25.63 -13.51 29.61
N THR A 758 -25.00 -14.46 30.33
CA THR A 758 -25.16 -14.66 31.78
C THR A 758 -23.86 -14.69 32.61
N GLY A 759 -22.69 -14.41 32.02
CA GLY A 759 -21.45 -14.16 32.77
C GLY A 759 -20.85 -15.39 33.49
N GLY A 760 -21.04 -16.59 32.94
CA GLY A 760 -20.46 -17.84 33.43
C GLY A 760 -19.12 -18.20 32.76
N TRP A 761 -18.30 -18.97 33.47
CA TRP A 761 -16.91 -19.33 33.12
C TRP A 761 -16.74 -20.28 31.90
N TYR A 762 -17.77 -20.49 31.09
CA TYR A 762 -17.67 -21.28 29.85
C TYR A 762 -18.73 -20.80 28.84
N ALA A 763 -18.31 -20.06 27.81
CA ALA A 763 -19.14 -19.72 26.66
C ALA A 763 -19.37 -20.93 25.72
N SER A 764 -19.50 -22.15 26.25
CA SER A 764 -19.91 -23.33 25.49
C SER A 764 -21.43 -23.45 25.38
N ASN A 765 -22.18 -22.52 25.96
CA ASN A 765 -23.63 -22.58 26.04
C ASN A 765 -24.30 -21.64 25.04
N CYS A 766 -24.26 -22.00 23.75
CA CYS A 766 -24.93 -21.24 22.68
C CYS A 766 -26.49 -21.42 22.69
N SER A 767 -27.14 -21.47 23.85
CA SER A 767 -28.53 -21.92 23.99
C SER A 767 -29.61 -20.82 24.00
N GLY A 768 -29.26 -19.54 23.83
CA GLY A 768 -30.27 -18.48 23.88
C GLY A 768 -29.81 -17.04 23.61
N GLY A 769 -28.83 -16.84 22.72
CA GLY A 769 -28.47 -15.49 22.24
C GLY A 769 -29.67 -14.73 21.67
N PRO A 770 -29.59 -13.39 21.57
CA PRO A 770 -30.66 -12.62 20.96
C PRO A 770 -30.83 -13.05 19.50
N ARG A 771 -32.02 -12.78 18.96
CA ARG A 771 -32.38 -13.19 17.61
C ARG A 771 -32.26 -12.02 16.67
N GLN A 772 -31.77 -12.28 15.47
CA GLN A 772 -31.58 -11.28 14.44
C GLN A 772 -32.24 -11.77 13.17
N THR A 773 -32.85 -10.84 12.47
CA THR A 773 -33.49 -11.09 11.19
C THR A 773 -33.11 -9.95 10.26
N PHE A 774 -32.35 -10.29 9.21
CA PHE A 774 -31.82 -9.31 8.26
C PHE A 774 -31.71 -9.93 6.87
N GLU A 775 -31.67 -9.08 5.86
CA GLU A 775 -31.55 -9.49 4.46
C GLU A 775 -30.53 -8.64 3.71
N MET A 776 -29.96 -9.26 2.67
CA MET A 776 -29.14 -8.61 1.66
C MET A 776 -29.81 -8.78 0.30
N ILE A 777 -29.86 -7.69 -0.46
CA ILE A 777 -30.43 -7.63 -1.80
C ILE A 777 -29.36 -7.18 -2.77
N LEU A 778 -29.14 -7.95 -3.83
CA LEU A 778 -28.23 -7.62 -4.93
C LEU A 778 -29.07 -7.24 -6.15
N TYR A 779 -28.70 -6.14 -6.81
CA TYR A 779 -29.35 -5.66 -8.04
C TYR A 779 -28.45 -5.84 -9.28
N PRO A 780 -29.04 -5.95 -10.48
CA PRO A 780 -28.29 -5.97 -11.75
C PRO A 780 -27.44 -4.71 -12.01
N SER A 781 -27.72 -3.60 -11.33
CA SER A 781 -26.94 -2.35 -11.33
C SER A 781 -25.68 -2.41 -10.47
N ASN A 782 -25.29 -3.59 -9.98
CA ASN A 782 -24.15 -3.78 -9.08
C ASN A 782 -24.32 -3.10 -7.70
N GLU A 783 -25.55 -2.71 -7.37
CA GLU A 783 -25.90 -2.09 -6.10
C GLU A 783 -26.32 -3.14 -5.07
N ILE A 784 -26.06 -2.84 -3.80
CA ILE A 784 -26.35 -3.73 -2.67
C ILE A 784 -27.21 -2.99 -1.67
N LYS A 785 -28.30 -3.61 -1.22
CA LYS A 785 -29.11 -3.12 -0.10
C LYS A 785 -29.08 -4.12 1.04
N ILE A 786 -28.91 -3.64 2.26
CA ILE A 786 -28.95 -4.46 3.47
C ILE A 786 -30.06 -3.92 4.37
N GLN A 787 -30.90 -4.78 4.92
CA GLN A 787 -32.05 -4.35 5.74
C GLN A 787 -32.15 -5.19 6.99
N TYR A 788 -32.56 -4.56 8.10
CA TYR A 788 -32.62 -5.21 9.41
C TYR A 788 -34.05 -5.16 9.96
N GLN A 789 -34.73 -6.31 9.98
CA GLN A 789 -36.04 -6.43 10.63
C GLN A 789 -35.90 -6.49 12.15
N ASP A 790 -34.95 -7.31 12.63
CA ASP A 790 -34.54 -7.39 14.04
C ASP A 790 -33.02 -7.20 14.12
N PHE A 791 -32.54 -6.07 14.62
CA PHE A 791 -31.11 -5.77 14.78
C PHE A 791 -30.69 -5.92 16.24
N ASN A 792 -30.03 -7.04 16.55
CA ASN A 792 -29.59 -7.34 17.92
C ASN A 792 -28.08 -7.56 18.00
N ASN A 793 -27.31 -6.47 17.96
CA ASN A 793 -25.86 -6.46 18.07
C ASN A 793 -25.39 -6.53 19.54
N ALA A 794 -25.29 -7.73 20.11
CA ALA A 794 -25.07 -7.89 21.55
C ALA A 794 -24.03 -8.97 21.96
N SER A 795 -23.22 -9.46 21.02
CA SER A 795 -22.12 -10.40 21.31
C SER A 795 -20.94 -9.69 21.95
N ASP A 796 -21.01 -9.49 23.26
CA ASP A 796 -19.89 -8.99 24.05
C ASP A 796 -19.10 -10.17 24.64
N GLY A 797 -17.88 -10.37 24.15
CA GLY A 797 -17.03 -11.51 24.46
C GLY A 797 -16.52 -11.49 25.90
N ASN A 798 -15.73 -12.50 26.25
CA ASN A 798 -15.07 -12.56 27.55
C ASN A 798 -13.59 -12.83 27.36
N TYR A 799 -12.77 -11.89 27.84
CA TYR A 799 -11.33 -11.85 27.62
C TYR A 799 -10.59 -11.94 28.97
N PRO A 800 -10.52 -13.13 29.60
CA PRO A 800 -9.88 -13.31 30.89
C PRO A 800 -8.36 -13.13 30.77
N ASN A 801 -7.75 -12.48 31.77
CA ASN A 801 -6.29 -12.40 31.87
C ASN A 801 -5.67 -13.79 32.03
N GLY A 802 -4.88 -14.23 31.05
CA GLY A 802 -4.23 -15.55 31.01
C GLY A 802 -5.12 -16.73 30.62
N GLY A 803 -6.41 -16.51 30.35
CA GLY A 803 -7.35 -17.57 30.01
C GLY A 803 -7.73 -17.59 28.53
N THR A 804 -8.34 -18.69 28.10
CA THR A 804 -8.91 -18.79 26.75
C THR A 804 -10.09 -17.83 26.60
N PRO A 805 -10.07 -16.91 25.63
CA PRO A 805 -11.18 -15.99 25.42
C PRO A 805 -12.38 -16.71 24.83
N SER A 806 -13.58 -16.18 25.10
CA SER A 806 -14.76 -16.48 24.30
C SER A 806 -14.95 -15.41 23.23
N HIS A 807 -15.34 -15.85 22.04
CA HIS A 807 -15.69 -14.94 20.94
C HIS A 807 -16.83 -14.00 21.33
N GLY A 808 -16.83 -12.82 20.73
CA GLY A 808 -17.81 -11.75 20.92
C GLY A 808 -17.13 -10.38 20.88
N CYS A 809 -17.23 -9.70 19.75
CA CYS A 809 -16.76 -8.32 19.60
C CYS A 809 -17.79 -7.53 18.79
N TYR A 810 -19.07 -7.78 19.09
CA TYR A 810 -20.20 -7.34 18.26
C TYR A 810 -20.04 -7.81 16.80
N SER A 811 -20.97 -7.44 15.93
CA SER A 811 -20.87 -7.75 14.50
C SER A 811 -19.95 -6.77 13.77
N THR A 812 -19.34 -7.25 12.68
CA THR A 812 -18.75 -6.41 11.63
C THR A 812 -19.77 -6.21 10.51
N ILE A 813 -19.91 -4.98 10.02
CA ILE A 813 -20.76 -4.64 8.88
C ILE A 813 -19.98 -3.74 7.93
N GLY A 814 -20.05 -4.01 6.63
CA GLY A 814 -19.34 -3.26 5.61
C GLY A 814 -18.94 -4.10 4.40
N ILE A 815 -17.96 -3.60 3.64
CA ILE A 815 -17.47 -4.20 2.39
C ILE A 815 -15.95 -4.23 2.33
N GLU A 816 -15.41 -5.19 1.59
CA GLU A 816 -13.99 -5.33 1.33
C GLU A 816 -13.73 -5.84 -0.10
N SER A 817 -12.73 -5.24 -0.75
CA SER A 817 -12.23 -5.63 -2.07
C SER A 817 -11.62 -7.03 -2.10
N HIS A 818 -11.50 -7.61 -3.30
CA HIS A 818 -10.86 -8.92 -3.47
C HIS A 818 -9.36 -8.92 -3.12
N LEU A 819 -8.72 -7.74 -3.11
CA LEU A 819 -7.33 -7.58 -2.72
C LEU A 819 -7.14 -7.22 -1.24
N GLY A 820 -8.20 -6.96 -0.47
CA GLY A 820 -8.10 -6.54 0.94
C GLY A 820 -7.45 -5.16 1.13
N GLU A 821 -7.25 -4.39 0.07
CA GLU A 821 -6.60 -3.06 0.11
C GLU A 821 -7.60 -1.90 0.20
N ALA A 822 -8.83 -2.12 -0.26
CA ALA A 822 -9.95 -1.17 -0.22
C ALA A 822 -11.18 -1.78 0.48
N GLY A 823 -11.99 -0.95 1.13
CA GLY A 823 -13.18 -1.36 1.87
C GLY A 823 -13.78 -0.22 2.69
N LEU A 824 -15.02 -0.42 3.14
CA LEU A 824 -15.71 0.46 4.09
C LEU A 824 -16.23 -0.35 5.28
N GLN A 825 -15.88 0.07 6.50
CA GLN A 825 -16.39 -0.50 7.74
C GLN A 825 -17.45 0.40 8.34
N TYR A 826 -18.71 -0.02 8.21
CA TYR A 826 -19.84 0.68 8.80
C TYR A 826 -19.87 0.51 10.32
N THR A 827 -19.55 -0.68 10.82
CA THR A 827 -19.31 -0.91 12.25
C THR A 827 -18.40 -2.11 12.48
N PHE A 828 -17.59 -2.02 13.53
CA PHE A 828 -16.91 -3.13 14.19
C PHE A 828 -16.83 -2.82 15.69
N ASN A 829 -16.90 -3.83 16.56
CA ASN A 829 -16.83 -3.64 18.02
C ASN A 829 -17.86 -2.63 18.55
N ASN A 830 -19.03 -2.56 17.88
CA ASN A 830 -20.10 -1.59 18.15
C ASN A 830 -19.62 -0.13 18.17
N THR A 831 -18.62 0.17 17.34
CA THR A 831 -18.12 1.51 17.06
C THR A 831 -18.46 1.85 15.62
N TYR A 832 -19.01 3.04 15.42
CA TYR A 832 -19.45 3.55 14.12
C TYR A 832 -18.59 4.75 13.75
N PRO A 833 -18.19 4.91 12.47
CA PRO A 833 -17.66 6.17 11.96
C PRO A 833 -18.62 7.33 12.19
N GLU A 834 -18.12 8.57 12.08
CA GLU A 834 -18.96 9.77 12.22
C GLU A 834 -20.06 9.83 11.14
N ALA A 835 -19.77 9.36 9.93
CA ALA A 835 -20.68 9.26 8.77
C ALA A 835 -21.60 8.02 8.79
N ALA A 836 -21.95 7.49 9.97
CA ALA A 836 -22.71 6.26 10.07
C ALA A 836 -23.70 6.30 11.23
N ALA A 837 -25.00 6.30 10.91
CA ALA A 837 -26.05 6.20 11.92
C ALA A 837 -26.04 4.83 12.60
N THR A 838 -26.31 4.81 13.91
CA THR A 838 -26.43 3.55 14.65
C THR A 838 -27.62 2.74 14.13
N LEU A 839 -27.40 1.46 13.84
CA LEU A 839 -28.44 0.57 13.30
C LEU A 839 -29.44 0.12 14.39
N GLN A 840 -30.69 -0.05 13.98
CA GLN A 840 -31.80 -0.53 14.80
C GLN A 840 -32.81 -1.32 13.95
N ASP A 841 -33.85 -1.86 14.59
CA ASP A 841 -34.97 -2.48 13.89
C ASP A 841 -35.58 -1.49 12.87
N GLY A 842 -35.69 -1.92 11.61
CA GLY A 842 -36.17 -1.09 10.51
C GLY A 842 -35.11 -0.20 9.86
N SER A 843 -33.82 -0.34 10.20
CA SER A 843 -32.72 0.31 9.47
C SER A 843 -32.45 -0.39 8.13
N ALA A 844 -31.97 0.38 7.16
CA ALA A 844 -31.46 -0.11 5.89
C ALA A 844 -30.16 0.62 5.50
N LEU A 845 -29.29 -0.08 4.77
CA LEU A 845 -28.06 0.41 4.16
C LEU A 845 -28.13 0.20 2.64
N PHE A 846 -27.55 1.12 1.88
CA PHE A 846 -27.44 1.05 0.43
C PHE A 846 -26.00 1.33 0.01
N ILE A 847 -25.45 0.46 -0.82
CA ILE A 847 -24.04 0.44 -1.19
C ILE A 847 -23.93 0.58 -2.69
N THR A 848 -23.24 1.61 -3.14
CA THR A 848 -23.05 1.95 -4.55
C THR A 848 -21.75 2.73 -4.74
N ASN A 849 -21.14 2.64 -5.91
CA ASN A 849 -20.03 3.49 -6.34
C ASN A 849 -20.50 4.60 -7.30
N GLY A 850 -21.82 4.81 -7.43
CA GLY A 850 -22.41 5.86 -8.24
C GLY A 850 -22.31 5.66 -9.76
N THR A 851 -21.65 4.60 -10.25
CA THR A 851 -21.43 4.42 -11.70
C THR A 851 -22.67 4.02 -12.49
N ASP A 852 -23.77 3.65 -11.81
CA ASP A 852 -25.05 3.28 -12.43
C ASP A 852 -26.23 4.20 -12.03
N SER A 853 -25.97 5.34 -11.35
CA SER A 853 -26.96 6.41 -11.16
C SER A 853 -27.04 7.29 -12.43
N GLU A 854 -27.34 6.67 -13.58
CA GLU A 854 -28.05 7.40 -14.62
C GLU A 854 -29.46 7.67 -14.07
N PHE A 855 -29.65 8.87 -13.51
CA PHE A 855 -30.86 9.68 -13.68
C PHE A 855 -32.06 8.84 -14.14
N ILE A 856 -32.91 8.32 -13.24
CA ILE A 856 -34.27 7.96 -13.65
C ILE A 856 -34.98 9.30 -13.90
N PRO A 857 -35.15 9.77 -15.14
CA PRO A 857 -35.95 10.95 -15.35
C PRO A 857 -37.38 10.47 -15.11
N ASN A 858 -38.01 11.07 -14.12
CA ASN A 858 -39.43 10.95 -13.82
C ASN A 858 -40.25 10.71 -15.11
N GLN A 859 -41.07 9.65 -15.15
CA GLN A 859 -41.79 9.21 -16.35
C GLN A 859 -42.66 10.34 -16.97
N GLU A 860 -42.98 11.38 -16.20
CA GLU A 860 -43.67 12.59 -16.63
C GLU A 860 -42.78 13.63 -17.37
N ALA A 861 -41.46 13.60 -17.21
CA ALA A 861 -40.52 14.47 -17.94
C ALA A 861 -40.28 14.01 -19.39
N LEU A 862 -40.58 12.75 -19.71
CA LEU A 862 -40.52 12.19 -21.07
C LEU A 862 -41.79 12.45 -21.89
N GLU A 863 -42.94 12.73 -21.28
CA GLU A 863 -44.15 13.08 -22.05
C GLU A 863 -44.10 14.50 -22.64
N GLY A 864 -43.33 15.43 -22.07
CA GLY A 864 -43.18 16.78 -22.61
C GLY A 864 -42.37 16.84 -23.91
N THR A 865 -41.32 16.02 -24.03
CA THR A 865 -40.35 16.06 -25.13
C THR A 865 -40.79 15.23 -26.34
N TYR A 866 -41.64 14.20 -26.15
CA TYR A 866 -42.19 13.40 -27.25
C TYR A 866 -43.37 14.07 -28.00
N THR A 867 -43.94 15.16 -27.46
CA THR A 867 -44.98 15.95 -28.15
C THR A 867 -44.45 16.96 -29.17
N MET A 868 -43.14 17.28 -29.17
CA MET A 868 -42.52 18.14 -30.20
C MET A 868 -42.04 17.37 -31.44
N LEU A 869 -42.03 16.04 -31.40
CA LEU A 869 -41.54 15.18 -32.49
C LEU A 869 -42.62 14.25 -33.09
N SER A 870 -43.88 14.38 -32.68
CA SER A 870 -44.95 13.47 -33.11
C SER A 870 -46.16 14.15 -33.77
N ILE A 871 -45.94 15.21 -34.56
CA ILE A 871 -46.90 15.60 -35.60
C ILE A 871 -46.15 16.00 -36.88
N SER A 872 -45.92 15.05 -37.77
CA SER A 872 -46.38 15.13 -39.17
C SER A 872 -46.04 13.85 -39.93
N ASP A 873 -47.04 13.38 -40.68
CA ASP A 873 -47.02 12.13 -41.43
C ASP A 873 -46.03 12.15 -42.61
N LYS A 874 -45.58 10.94 -42.92
CA LYS A 874 -44.39 10.55 -43.68
C LYS A 874 -44.44 10.80 -45.21
N SER A 875 -45.07 11.88 -45.69
CA SER A 875 -45.20 12.12 -47.12
C SER A 875 -44.74 13.48 -47.66
N ASP A 876 -44.33 14.45 -46.82
CA ASP A 876 -43.96 15.79 -47.32
C ASP A 876 -42.63 16.34 -46.71
N ILE A 877 -41.71 15.47 -46.26
CA ILE A 877 -40.36 15.91 -45.78
C ILE A 877 -39.48 16.42 -46.93
N ASP A 878 -39.65 15.90 -48.14
CA ASP A 878 -38.82 16.29 -49.30
C ASP A 878 -39.11 17.72 -49.78
N ASP A 879 -40.35 18.22 -49.66
CA ASP A 879 -40.72 19.57 -50.13
C ASP A 879 -40.33 20.67 -49.10
N ASP A 880 -40.22 20.34 -47.81
CA ASP A 880 -39.74 21.27 -46.77
C ASP A 880 -38.20 21.36 -46.73
N LEU A 881 -37.47 20.28 -47.07
CA LEU A 881 -36.00 20.33 -47.19
C LEU A 881 -35.50 21.10 -48.42
N ILE A 882 -36.25 21.09 -49.53
CA ILE A 882 -35.91 21.85 -50.76
C ILE A 882 -36.13 23.37 -50.57
N SER A 883 -36.98 23.77 -49.62
CA SER A 883 -37.18 25.15 -49.20
C SER A 883 -36.05 25.67 -48.30
N LEU A 884 -35.46 24.80 -47.48
CA LEU A 884 -34.40 25.17 -46.52
C LEU A 884 -32.99 25.16 -47.14
N LEU A 885 -32.73 24.31 -48.13
CA LEU A 885 -31.39 24.04 -48.66
C LEU A 885 -31.29 24.33 -50.16
N GLY A 886 -31.61 25.56 -50.56
CA GLY A 886 -31.61 26.04 -51.95
C GLY A 886 -30.54 25.40 -52.84
N GLN A 887 -30.97 24.99 -54.03
CA GLN A 887 -30.23 24.22 -55.02
C GLN A 887 -28.78 24.70 -55.22
N ASP A 888 -27.82 23.95 -54.68
CA ASP A 888 -26.71 23.35 -55.43
C ASP A 888 -25.95 22.41 -54.48
N TYR A 889 -26.01 21.12 -54.82
CA TYR A 889 -25.59 19.97 -54.01
C TYR A 889 -24.41 19.32 -54.73
N ASP A 890 -23.18 19.62 -54.32
CA ASP A 890 -22.00 18.78 -54.58
C ASP A 890 -20.79 19.24 -53.74
N GLU A 891 -19.93 18.27 -53.42
CA GLU A 891 -18.63 18.33 -52.72
C GLU A 891 -18.65 18.09 -51.18
N ASP A 892 -18.50 16.80 -50.87
CA ASP A 892 -17.69 16.16 -49.83
C ASP A 892 -17.96 16.41 -48.33
N PHE A 893 -18.48 15.33 -47.70
CA PHE A 893 -18.16 14.80 -46.37
C PHE A 893 -17.64 15.80 -45.33
N TYR A 894 -18.53 16.27 -44.45
CA TYR A 894 -18.12 17.01 -43.24
C TYR A 894 -18.96 16.74 -41.98
N GLU A 895 -19.90 15.78 -42.00
CA GLU A 895 -20.72 15.46 -40.82
C GLU A 895 -20.81 13.95 -40.53
N LEU A 896 -19.66 13.27 -40.65
CA LEU A 896 -19.45 11.98 -39.96
C LEU A 896 -18.33 12.05 -38.91
N ASP A 897 -17.74 13.23 -38.67
CA ASP A 897 -16.62 13.41 -37.75
C ASP A 897 -16.97 14.15 -36.44
N GLN A 898 -18.13 14.80 -36.29
CA GLN A 898 -18.44 15.48 -35.02
C GLN A 898 -18.93 14.55 -33.90
N LEU A 899 -19.42 13.34 -34.21
CA LEU A 899 -19.78 12.35 -33.20
C LEU A 899 -18.60 11.45 -32.79
N LEU A 900 -17.59 11.28 -33.67
CA LEU A 900 -16.39 10.50 -33.38
C LEU A 900 -15.32 11.34 -32.67
N LEU A 901 -15.19 12.62 -33.02
CA LEU A 901 -14.22 13.55 -32.43
C LEU A 901 -14.56 13.91 -30.97
N THR A 902 -15.85 13.95 -30.60
CA THR A 902 -16.26 14.14 -29.19
C THR A 902 -16.00 12.89 -28.33
N ALA A 903 -15.97 11.70 -28.94
CA ALA A 903 -15.63 10.45 -28.25
C ALA A 903 -14.11 10.21 -28.14
N MET A 904 -13.31 10.75 -29.06
CA MET A 904 -11.85 10.57 -29.09
C MET A 904 -11.07 11.63 -28.28
N ILE A 905 -11.67 12.77 -27.94
CA ILE A 905 -10.99 13.86 -27.19
C ILE A 905 -10.99 13.64 -25.66
N LYS A 906 -11.70 12.63 -25.14
CA LYS A 906 -11.81 12.37 -23.69
C LYS A 906 -10.78 11.40 -23.11
N THR A 907 -9.85 10.86 -23.89
CA THR A 907 -8.88 9.88 -23.37
C THR A 907 -7.56 9.93 -24.13
N ILE A 908 -6.48 10.23 -23.39
CA ILE A 908 -5.04 9.99 -23.70
C ILE A 908 -4.27 11.19 -24.29
N SER A 909 -3.30 11.68 -23.51
CA SER A 909 -2.19 12.54 -23.93
C SER A 909 -0.96 11.67 -24.18
N THR A 910 -0.25 11.85 -25.31
CA THR A 910 1.22 11.74 -25.41
C THR A 910 1.71 12.03 -26.83
N VAL A 911 2.94 12.52 -26.89
CA VAL A 911 3.74 13.00 -28.04
C VAL A 911 3.86 12.00 -29.21
N GLU A 912 3.54 10.72 -29.02
CA GLU A 912 3.58 9.68 -30.06
C GLU A 912 2.61 9.91 -31.23
N ILE A 913 1.51 10.64 -31.01
CA ILE A 913 0.57 10.99 -32.10
C ILE A 913 1.13 12.11 -32.99
N GLN A 914 1.97 13.03 -32.48
CA GLN A 914 2.59 14.05 -33.32
C GLN A 914 3.60 13.44 -34.30
N GLU A 915 4.35 12.42 -33.88
CA GLU A 915 5.24 11.68 -34.79
C GLU A 915 4.46 10.87 -35.84
N LEU A 916 3.30 10.31 -35.47
CA LEU A 916 2.41 9.60 -36.40
C LEU A 916 1.73 10.56 -37.38
N ILE A 917 1.37 11.78 -36.96
CA ILE A 917 0.82 12.83 -37.83
C ILE A 917 1.89 13.33 -38.80
N GLU A 918 3.12 13.61 -38.35
CA GLU A 918 4.21 14.03 -39.24
C GLU A 918 4.58 12.93 -40.26
N GLN A 919 4.57 11.66 -39.87
CA GLN A 919 4.82 10.54 -40.79
C GLN A 919 3.67 10.29 -41.78
N THR A 920 2.45 10.68 -41.43
CA THR A 920 1.27 10.53 -42.30
C THR A 920 1.10 11.71 -43.24
N GLU A 921 1.54 12.92 -42.85
CA GLU A 921 1.56 14.10 -43.73
C GLU A 921 2.66 14.05 -44.80
N GLU A 922 3.69 13.21 -44.63
CA GLU A 922 4.76 12.99 -45.62
C GLU A 922 4.41 11.93 -46.71
N TYR A 923 3.29 11.20 -46.58
CA TYR A 923 2.79 10.19 -47.54
C TYR A 923 1.64 10.69 -48.40
#